data_AF-A0A0D2TS52-F1
#
_entry.id   AF-A0A0D2TS52-F1
#
_cell.length_a   1.000
_cell.length_b   1.000
_cell.length_c   1.000
_cell.angle_alpha   90.00
_cell.angle_beta   90.00
_cell.angle_gamma   90.00
#
_symmetry.space_group_name_H-M   'P 1'
#
loop_
_entity.id
_entity.type
_entity.pdbx_description
1 polymer ?
#
loop_
_entity_poly.entity_id
_entity_poly.type
_entity_poly.pdbx_seq_one_letter_code
_entity_poly.pdbx_strand_id
1 'polypeptide(L)'
;MEDLQEFKKNNNNGNRKRKSQSHSNTGNTDRRSNTLTFPLLMAAALSHSHTNTNTHTVVKDCLTKFLSHPIQPHEATCILSLCPLLLRSKSPHIATLTAQFVGAVSLLSFEVNHQVVSDFHTLKALISLIPTSRKAVSMAACDGLLDICSTCLGRQRLLHFSALETLMFAFLEVQGSSTLISLSTGDDVNIASLRIGFQKGELPVLLLNAAIILINTCNIEQLRKIPSKLSECFSVSLKEVWREAHKKMINSDILGAGQGMNLYFSNITISDLAESIFRLSINVDQFPALMSSNIVERRIFWSSEDDFKHFILNQWEVLPCVVRRFSSASLEVDEIFTSFMQSLCFKDSFPLVLSSILQDLISCLPIDSDELDILNFLMEVRNKLGCPLINEQDIRVLRTDNQFKQEVHFFQENSDSCRVKTPHVLCLDDMLKCQEAYNDGYTVALRGMEFRFQRVALIVDRGCPHEACTHYDKQDGSVGFSLHLTLGVEVEPPFEWEGFMHMALFCWNRTQHHSHPSLKSLSGILNVMSTRLLHIVIGLIGNSDPAFRKACLVAAASSQSNTNSWLDQCQRTIFSYLINKISRELRFQEALKSVEAAIERNEDPFQQIKWLGYLNQERESVEGHDWDLDWYVGSTEIKDIFAVYVEYKEMAERVFMDVKSKFCNEVSYDDVTANYKLLHEKYEEVRKQYMNGMLSLHSI
;
A
#
# COMPACT_ATOMS: atom_id res chain seq x y z
N MET A 1 -15.07 -26.41 39.02
CA MET A 1 -16.49 -26.68 39.32
C MET A 1 -17.28 -25.78 38.39
N GLU A 2 -17.37 -26.23 37.13
CA GLU A 2 -18.61 -26.74 36.46
C GLU A 2 -19.38 -25.52 35.88
N ASP A 3 -19.63 -25.33 34.58
CA ASP A 3 -19.56 -26.21 33.41
C ASP A 3 -19.31 -25.41 32.11
N LEU A 4 -18.51 -26.00 31.21
CA LEU A 4 -18.33 -25.64 29.80
C LEU A 4 -19.23 -26.52 28.91
N GLN A 5 -20.11 -25.92 28.09
CA GLN A 5 -20.68 -26.50 26.86
C GLN A 5 -21.05 -25.34 25.91
N GLU A 6 -20.22 -24.99 24.93
CA GLU A 6 -20.21 -25.48 23.54
C GLU A 6 -21.58 -25.37 22.81
N PHE A 7 -21.77 -24.29 22.05
CA PHE A 7 -22.76 -24.21 20.97
C PHE A 7 -22.08 -23.72 19.68
N LYS A 8 -21.61 -24.67 18.88
CA LYS A 8 -21.26 -24.54 17.46
C LYS A 8 -22.54 -24.33 16.65
N LYS A 9 -22.54 -23.38 15.71
CA LYS A 9 -23.53 -23.36 14.61
C LYS A 9 -22.94 -22.83 13.30
N ASN A 10 -22.61 -23.80 12.45
CA ASN A 10 -22.68 -23.85 10.99
C ASN A 10 -21.91 -22.84 10.13
N ASN A 11 -20.61 -23.11 9.96
CA ASN A 11 -19.83 -22.77 8.78
C ASN A 11 -20.26 -23.65 7.59
N ASN A 12 -20.77 -23.04 6.53
CA ASN A 12 -20.86 -23.66 5.20
C ASN A 12 -19.64 -23.24 4.37
N ASN A 13 -18.54 -23.96 4.53
CA ASN A 13 -17.46 -23.92 3.56
C ASN A 13 -17.97 -24.47 2.22
N GLY A 14 -17.72 -23.73 1.14
CA GLY A 14 -17.90 -24.17 -0.23
C GLY A 14 -17.00 -25.37 -0.55
N ASN A 15 -17.45 -26.57 -0.18
CA ASN A 15 -16.82 -27.82 -0.55
C ASN A 15 -16.88 -28.00 -2.08
N ARG A 16 -15.70 -28.10 -2.71
CA ARG A 16 -15.53 -28.84 -3.97
C ARG A 16 -16.24 -30.19 -3.81
N LYS A 17 -17.41 -30.37 -4.44
CA LYS A 17 -18.11 -31.67 -4.50
C LYS A 17 -17.25 -32.66 -5.30
N ARG A 18 -16.36 -33.38 -4.63
CA ARG A 18 -15.87 -34.68 -5.10
C ARG A 18 -16.97 -35.71 -4.80
N LYS A 19 -17.38 -36.46 -5.82
CA LYS A 19 -18.30 -37.61 -5.68
C LYS A 19 -17.72 -38.58 -4.64
N SER A 20 -18.38 -38.71 -3.50
CA SER A 20 -18.10 -39.77 -2.52
C SER A 20 -18.62 -41.10 -3.06
N GLN A 21 -17.74 -42.04 -3.39
CA GLN A 21 -18.14 -43.45 -3.48
C GLN A 21 -18.11 -44.06 -2.07
N SER A 22 -19.13 -44.86 -1.80
CA SER A 22 -19.51 -45.45 -0.52
C SER A 22 -18.39 -46.19 0.21
N HIS A 23 -18.27 -45.93 1.52
CA HIS A 23 -17.44 -46.69 2.45
C HIS A 23 -17.90 -48.15 2.58
N SER A 24 -16.94 -49.07 2.51
CA SER A 24 -17.06 -50.38 3.16
C SER A 24 -15.88 -50.55 4.13
N ASN A 25 -16.21 -50.88 5.38
CA ASN A 25 -15.28 -51.08 6.50
C ASN A 25 -14.30 -52.24 6.24
N THR A 26 -13.01 -51.97 6.14
CA THR A 26 -11.92 -52.96 6.39
C THR A 26 -10.66 -52.29 6.96
N GLY A 27 -10.78 -51.71 8.15
CA GLY A 27 -9.64 -51.21 8.92
C GLY A 27 -8.80 -52.34 9.51
N ASN A 28 -7.88 -52.94 8.74
CA ASN A 28 -6.64 -53.55 9.24
C ASN A 28 -5.73 -54.12 8.14
N THR A 29 -6.16 -54.16 6.88
CA THR A 29 -5.35 -54.68 5.74
C THR A 29 -4.56 -53.61 4.98
N ASP A 30 -4.87 -52.32 5.12
CA ASP A 30 -4.28 -51.26 4.30
C ASP A 30 -2.86 -50.84 4.68
N ARG A 31 -2.49 -50.94 5.96
CA ARG A 31 -1.18 -50.46 6.44
C ARG A 31 -0.01 -51.26 5.87
N ARG A 32 -0.23 -52.51 5.47
CA ARG A 32 0.78 -53.41 4.86
C ARG A 32 0.95 -53.17 3.35
N SER A 33 -0.02 -52.53 2.70
CA SER A 33 -0.07 -52.36 1.25
C SER A 33 0.69 -51.11 0.76
N ASN A 34 0.82 -50.07 1.61
CA ASN A 34 1.61 -48.88 1.29
C ASN A 34 3.13 -49.12 1.40
N THR A 35 3.58 -50.00 2.31
CA THR A 35 5.01 -50.29 2.55
C THR A 35 5.73 -50.90 1.34
N LEU A 36 5.02 -51.63 0.47
CA LEU A 36 5.57 -52.19 -0.78
C LEU A 36 5.44 -51.22 -1.97
N THR A 37 4.63 -50.17 -1.86
CA THR A 37 4.32 -49.28 -3.00
C THR A 37 5.50 -48.36 -3.34
N PHE A 38 6.25 -47.88 -2.34
CA PHE A 38 7.42 -47.03 -2.58
C PHE A 38 8.61 -47.77 -3.23
N PRO A 39 9.05 -48.94 -2.74
CA PRO A 39 10.11 -49.70 -3.40
C PRO A 39 9.76 -50.10 -4.85
N LEU A 40 8.49 -50.43 -5.11
CA LEU A 40 7.98 -50.71 -6.46
C LEU A 40 8.04 -49.46 -7.36
N LEU A 41 7.61 -48.30 -6.84
CA LEU A 41 7.69 -47.03 -7.55
C LEU A 41 9.15 -46.67 -7.88
N MET A 42 10.07 -46.83 -6.92
CA MET A 42 11.50 -46.55 -7.11
C MET A 42 12.12 -47.47 -8.17
N ALA A 43 11.89 -48.79 -8.07
CA ALA A 43 12.39 -49.76 -9.04
C ALA A 43 11.85 -49.48 -10.45
N ALA A 44 10.56 -49.15 -10.57
CA ALA A 44 9.94 -48.83 -11.85
C ALA A 44 10.45 -47.49 -12.43
N ALA A 45 10.63 -46.47 -11.59
CA ALA A 45 11.11 -45.14 -11.99
C ALA A 45 12.57 -45.16 -12.46
N LEU A 46 13.43 -45.98 -11.82
CA LEU A 46 14.86 -46.09 -12.14
C LEU A 46 15.17 -47.13 -13.23
N SER A 47 14.17 -47.91 -13.66
CA SER A 47 14.35 -48.89 -14.74
C SER A 47 14.65 -48.18 -16.07
N HIS A 48 15.83 -48.41 -16.64
CA HIS A 48 16.33 -47.73 -17.86
C HIS A 48 15.65 -48.18 -19.16
N SER A 49 14.62 -49.03 -19.10
CA SER A 49 13.89 -49.49 -20.29
C SER A 49 12.86 -48.43 -20.70
N HIS A 50 13.31 -47.38 -21.37
CA HIS A 50 12.53 -46.21 -21.82
C HIS A 50 11.37 -46.50 -22.80
N THR A 51 10.99 -47.77 -23.00
CA THR A 51 10.00 -48.22 -23.98
C THR A 51 8.99 -49.25 -23.44
N ASN A 52 9.09 -49.67 -22.18
CA ASN A 52 8.25 -50.75 -21.67
C ASN A 52 6.95 -50.18 -21.06
N THR A 53 5.82 -50.37 -21.75
CA THR A 53 4.49 -49.91 -21.32
C THR A 53 4.14 -50.37 -19.91
N ASN A 54 4.61 -51.54 -19.49
CA ASN A 54 4.34 -52.12 -18.18
C ASN A 54 4.94 -51.31 -17.01
N THR A 55 6.14 -50.73 -17.16
CA THR A 55 6.76 -49.94 -16.07
C THR A 55 6.04 -48.60 -15.89
N HIS A 56 5.61 -47.97 -16.98
CA HIS A 56 4.78 -46.77 -16.93
C HIS A 56 3.42 -47.00 -16.24
N THR A 57 2.79 -48.16 -16.47
CA THR A 57 1.54 -48.54 -15.80
C THR A 57 1.75 -48.70 -14.30
N VAL A 58 2.83 -49.37 -13.88
CA VAL A 58 3.15 -49.53 -12.45
C VAL A 58 3.39 -48.18 -11.77
N VAL A 59 4.17 -47.28 -12.37
CA VAL A 59 4.40 -45.93 -11.84
C VAL A 59 3.08 -45.16 -11.70
N LYS A 60 2.23 -45.22 -12.74
CA LYS A 60 0.91 -44.59 -12.74
C LYS A 60 0.02 -45.12 -11.61
N ASP A 61 -0.06 -46.44 -11.45
CA ASP A 61 -0.94 -47.07 -10.47
C ASP A 61 -0.48 -46.73 -9.05
N CYS A 62 0.84 -46.69 -8.82
CA CYS A 62 1.41 -46.25 -7.55
C CYS A 62 1.06 -44.79 -7.24
N LEU A 63 1.26 -43.85 -8.18
CA LEU A 63 0.94 -42.44 -7.98
C LEU A 63 -0.56 -42.20 -7.75
N THR A 64 -1.41 -42.90 -8.51
CA THR A 64 -2.88 -42.84 -8.34
C THR A 64 -3.30 -43.31 -6.95
N LYS A 65 -2.65 -44.38 -6.45
CA LYS A 65 -2.91 -44.90 -5.11
C LYS A 65 -2.53 -43.90 -4.01
N PHE A 66 -1.39 -43.23 -4.15
CA PHE A 66 -0.97 -42.18 -3.22
C PHE A 66 -1.92 -40.98 -3.23
N LEU A 67 -2.44 -40.57 -4.38
CA LEU A 67 -3.39 -39.47 -4.48
C LEU A 67 -4.80 -39.80 -3.95
N SER A 68 -5.16 -41.08 -3.88
CA SER A 68 -6.49 -41.55 -3.46
C SER A 68 -6.58 -41.86 -1.95
N HIS A 69 -5.45 -41.98 -1.27
CA HIS A 69 -5.39 -42.32 0.17
C HIS A 69 -4.66 -41.23 0.95
N PRO A 70 -5.02 -40.98 2.21
CA PRO A 70 -4.31 -40.02 3.05
C PRO A 70 -2.87 -40.50 3.30
N ILE A 71 -1.90 -39.73 2.78
CA ILE A 71 -0.47 -39.99 2.94
C ILE A 71 -0.01 -39.43 4.29
N GLN A 72 0.78 -40.19 5.03
CA GLN A 72 1.41 -39.70 6.25
C GLN A 72 2.68 -38.89 5.92
N PRO A 73 3.03 -37.84 6.69
CA PRO A 73 4.18 -36.98 6.39
C PRO A 73 5.50 -37.73 6.12
N HIS A 74 5.79 -38.78 6.89
CA HIS A 74 7.00 -39.59 6.73
C HIS A 74 7.04 -40.42 5.44
N GLU A 75 5.88 -40.86 4.92
CA GLU A 75 5.80 -41.58 3.65
C GLU A 75 5.99 -40.64 2.45
N ALA A 76 5.53 -39.39 2.59
CA ALA A 76 5.69 -38.36 1.56
C ALA A 76 7.17 -38.02 1.31
N THR A 77 7.98 -37.89 2.36
CA THR A 77 9.41 -37.54 2.26
C THR A 77 10.20 -38.49 1.35
N CYS A 78 9.94 -39.79 1.44
CA CYS A 78 10.62 -40.78 0.60
C CYS A 78 10.27 -40.60 -0.89
N ILE A 79 8.99 -40.35 -1.19
CA ILE A 79 8.50 -40.21 -2.56
C ILE A 79 8.98 -38.90 -3.20
N LEU A 80 9.11 -37.83 -2.40
CA LEU A 80 9.62 -36.53 -2.87
C LEU A 80 10.97 -36.63 -3.56
N SER A 81 11.85 -37.53 -3.10
CA SER A 81 13.16 -37.76 -3.74
C SER A 81 13.08 -38.22 -5.20
N LEU A 82 11.96 -38.80 -5.63
CA LEU A 82 11.71 -39.27 -6.99
C LEU A 82 10.99 -38.24 -7.86
N CYS A 83 10.39 -37.21 -7.25
CA CYS A 83 9.60 -36.19 -7.95
C CYS A 83 10.36 -35.47 -9.08
N PRO A 84 11.64 -35.07 -8.93
CA PRO A 84 12.35 -34.39 -10.02
C PRO A 84 12.44 -35.23 -11.30
N LEU A 85 12.65 -36.55 -11.14
CA LEU A 85 12.72 -37.50 -12.25
C LEU A 85 11.34 -37.71 -12.89
N LEU A 86 10.33 -37.94 -12.06
CA LEU A 86 8.97 -38.27 -12.50
C LEU A 86 8.26 -37.08 -13.16
N LEU A 87 8.51 -35.85 -12.69
CA LEU A 87 8.02 -34.61 -13.33
C LEU A 87 8.57 -34.44 -14.75
N ARG A 88 9.81 -34.89 -15.02
CA ARG A 88 10.46 -34.84 -16.34
C ARG A 88 10.12 -36.03 -17.23
N SER A 89 9.17 -36.88 -16.83
CA SER A 89 8.77 -38.04 -17.62
C SER A 89 8.19 -37.64 -18.97
N LYS A 90 8.55 -38.38 -20.03
CA LYS A 90 7.95 -38.20 -21.37
C LYS A 90 6.44 -38.50 -21.37
N SER A 91 5.97 -39.29 -20.39
CA SER A 91 4.56 -39.59 -20.21
C SER A 91 3.84 -38.41 -19.55
N PRO A 92 2.93 -37.72 -20.27
CA PRO A 92 2.21 -36.58 -19.69
C PRO A 92 1.35 -36.99 -18.50
N HIS A 93 0.84 -38.22 -18.49
CA HIS A 93 0.03 -38.70 -17.37
C HIS A 93 0.86 -38.88 -16.09
N ILE A 94 2.10 -39.37 -16.19
CA ILE A 94 3.00 -39.48 -15.04
C ILE A 94 3.38 -38.08 -14.55
N ALA A 95 3.72 -37.15 -15.46
CA ALA A 95 4.02 -35.77 -15.10
C ALA A 95 2.83 -35.09 -14.39
N THR A 96 1.61 -35.24 -14.91
CA THR A 96 0.37 -34.73 -14.30
C THR A 96 0.15 -35.30 -12.89
N LEU A 97 0.20 -36.62 -12.72
CA LEU A 97 -0.01 -37.24 -11.40
C LEU A 97 1.10 -36.83 -10.40
N THR A 98 2.33 -36.68 -10.88
CA THR A 98 3.44 -36.24 -10.02
C THR A 98 3.28 -34.78 -9.61
N ALA A 99 2.85 -33.89 -10.51
CA ALA A 99 2.57 -32.49 -10.17
C ALA A 99 1.44 -32.37 -9.14
N GLN A 100 0.35 -33.13 -9.32
CA GLN A 100 -0.74 -33.21 -8.34
C GLN A 100 -0.26 -33.75 -6.98
N PHE A 101 0.63 -34.75 -7.00
CA PHE A 101 1.21 -35.29 -5.77
C PHE A 101 2.02 -34.23 -5.04
N VAL A 102 2.90 -33.50 -5.75
CA VAL A 102 3.72 -32.41 -5.17
C VAL A 102 2.84 -31.32 -4.54
N GLY A 103 1.75 -30.92 -5.22
CA GLY A 103 0.78 -29.98 -4.64
C GLY A 103 0.12 -30.52 -3.37
N ALA A 104 -0.45 -31.72 -3.46
CA ALA A 104 -1.16 -32.35 -2.35
C ALA A 104 -0.28 -32.53 -1.10
N VAL A 105 0.98 -32.95 -1.26
CA VAL A 105 1.90 -33.12 -0.12
C VAL A 105 2.34 -31.79 0.47
N SER A 106 2.39 -30.72 -0.32
CA SER A 106 2.72 -29.37 0.14
C SER A 106 1.66 -28.77 1.08
N LEU A 107 0.44 -29.33 1.10
CA LEU A 107 -0.65 -28.94 1.99
C LEU A 107 -0.76 -29.80 3.26
N LEU A 108 0.04 -30.87 3.40
CA LEU A 108 -0.07 -31.80 4.53
C LEU A 108 0.40 -31.18 5.86
N SER A 109 1.50 -30.42 5.83
CA SER A 109 2.09 -29.76 7.00
C SER A 109 3.10 -28.70 6.56
N PHE A 110 3.45 -27.80 7.47
CA PHE A 110 4.48 -26.79 7.23
C PHE A 110 5.86 -27.44 6.99
N GLU A 111 6.19 -28.51 7.71
CA GLU A 111 7.46 -29.23 7.59
C GLU A 111 7.61 -29.91 6.22
N VAL A 112 6.55 -30.56 5.73
CA VAL A 112 6.57 -31.19 4.40
C VAL A 112 6.61 -30.13 3.30
N ASN A 113 5.87 -29.03 3.44
CA ASN A 113 5.99 -27.89 2.53
C ASN A 113 7.43 -27.38 2.48
N HIS A 114 8.08 -27.19 3.64
CA HIS A 114 9.49 -26.80 3.73
C HIS A 114 10.40 -27.80 2.99
N GLN A 115 10.16 -29.10 3.09
CA GLN A 115 10.93 -30.11 2.36
C GLN A 115 10.76 -29.98 0.83
N VAL A 116 9.54 -29.82 0.35
CA VAL A 116 9.25 -29.63 -1.09
C VAL A 116 9.98 -28.40 -1.62
N VAL A 117 9.86 -27.28 -0.92
CA VAL A 117 10.40 -25.99 -1.39
C VAL A 117 11.91 -25.87 -1.19
N SER A 118 12.51 -26.73 -0.37
CA SER A 118 13.97 -26.87 -0.24
C SER A 118 14.58 -27.69 -1.37
N ASP A 119 13.81 -28.56 -2.02
CA ASP A 119 14.28 -29.32 -3.19
C ASP A 119 14.17 -28.51 -4.48
N PHE A 120 15.29 -27.86 -4.83
CA PHE A 120 15.37 -27.04 -6.04
C PHE A 120 15.10 -27.82 -7.33
N HIS A 121 15.43 -29.13 -7.37
CA HIS A 121 15.24 -29.93 -8.58
C HIS A 121 13.75 -30.21 -8.83
N THR A 122 12.99 -30.47 -7.76
CA THR A 122 11.54 -30.63 -7.82
C THR A 122 10.87 -29.32 -8.28
N LEU A 123 11.20 -28.19 -7.66
CA LEU A 123 10.61 -26.90 -8.02
C LEU A 123 10.92 -26.51 -9.48
N LYS A 124 12.17 -26.63 -9.92
CA LYS A 124 12.55 -26.30 -11.30
C LYS A 124 11.88 -27.22 -12.31
N ALA A 125 11.73 -28.51 -11.99
CA ALA A 125 10.99 -29.44 -12.84
C ALA A 125 9.50 -29.08 -12.91
N LEU A 126 8.86 -28.74 -11.80
CA LEU A 126 7.46 -28.32 -11.77
C LEU A 126 7.23 -27.04 -12.58
N ILE A 127 8.07 -26.01 -12.40
CA ILE A 127 7.97 -24.74 -13.14
C ILE A 127 8.13 -24.96 -14.65
N SER A 128 9.03 -25.87 -15.07
CA SER A 128 9.23 -26.18 -16.48
C SER A 128 8.03 -26.84 -17.18
N LEU A 129 7.05 -27.35 -16.42
CA LEU A 129 5.83 -27.94 -16.95
C LEU A 129 4.74 -26.90 -17.28
N ILE A 130 4.85 -25.67 -16.76
CA ILE A 130 3.88 -24.59 -16.95
C ILE A 130 3.73 -24.22 -18.44
N PRO A 131 4.79 -23.88 -19.20
CA PRO A 131 4.65 -23.42 -20.59
C PRO A 131 4.43 -24.58 -21.58
N THR A 132 4.00 -25.77 -21.12
CA THR A 132 3.79 -26.91 -22.01
C THR A 132 2.48 -26.77 -22.78
N SER A 133 2.48 -27.16 -24.07
CA SER A 133 1.27 -27.17 -24.91
C SER A 133 0.21 -28.18 -24.45
N ARG A 134 0.55 -29.08 -23.52
CA ARG A 134 -0.36 -30.09 -22.98
C ARG A 134 -1.12 -29.50 -21.80
N LYS A 135 -2.33 -28.98 -22.08
CA LYS A 135 -3.20 -28.31 -21.10
C LYS A 135 -3.34 -29.03 -19.75
N ALA A 136 -3.54 -30.35 -19.73
CA ALA A 136 -3.70 -31.11 -18.49
C ALA A 136 -2.42 -31.19 -17.64
N VAL A 137 -1.24 -31.14 -18.26
CA VAL A 137 0.05 -31.12 -17.55
C VAL A 137 0.29 -29.72 -16.97
N SER A 138 0.10 -28.69 -17.78
CA SER A 138 0.23 -27.29 -17.37
C SER A 138 -0.74 -26.93 -16.23
N MET A 139 -2.02 -27.33 -16.33
CA MET A 139 -3.01 -27.15 -15.26
C MET A 139 -2.57 -27.80 -13.95
N ALA A 140 -2.15 -29.07 -13.99
CA ALA A 140 -1.70 -29.78 -12.79
C ALA A 140 -0.44 -29.18 -12.18
N ALA A 141 0.47 -28.67 -13.01
CA ALA A 141 1.65 -27.93 -12.53
C ALA A 141 1.26 -26.62 -11.86
N CYS A 142 0.33 -25.85 -12.45
CA CYS A 142 -0.21 -24.63 -11.84
C CYS A 142 -0.96 -24.88 -10.54
N ASP A 143 -1.82 -25.91 -10.47
CA ASP A 143 -2.50 -26.29 -9.23
C ASP A 143 -1.48 -26.64 -8.14
N GLY A 144 -0.45 -27.44 -8.48
CA GLY A 144 0.62 -27.77 -7.54
C GLY A 144 1.42 -26.55 -7.08
N LEU A 145 1.64 -25.56 -7.94
CA LEU A 145 2.26 -24.28 -7.57
C LEU A 145 1.39 -23.46 -6.65
N LEU A 146 0.07 -23.38 -6.91
CA LEU A 146 -0.89 -22.70 -6.04
C LEU A 146 -0.93 -23.33 -4.65
N ASP A 147 -0.86 -24.66 -4.58
CA ASP A 147 -0.78 -25.39 -3.31
C ASP A 147 0.52 -25.06 -2.56
N ILE A 148 1.66 -24.95 -3.24
CA ILE A 148 2.93 -24.47 -2.65
C ILE A 148 2.83 -23.02 -2.18
N CYS A 149 2.14 -22.16 -2.93
CA CYS A 149 1.94 -20.74 -2.60
C CYS A 149 1.09 -20.50 -1.34
N SER A 150 0.46 -21.54 -0.77
CA SER A 150 -0.28 -21.44 0.49
C SER A 150 0.60 -20.95 1.67
N THR A 151 1.92 -21.13 1.61
CA THR A 151 2.87 -20.65 2.62
C THR A 151 3.73 -19.49 2.10
N CYS A 152 4.11 -18.56 2.99
CA CYS A 152 5.02 -17.46 2.64
C CYS A 152 6.38 -17.99 2.13
N LEU A 153 6.89 -19.05 2.76
CA LEU A 153 8.14 -19.70 2.36
C LEU A 153 8.06 -20.25 0.93
N GLY A 154 6.95 -20.92 0.59
CA GLY A 154 6.74 -21.44 -0.76
C GLY A 154 6.72 -20.34 -1.80
N ARG A 155 6.01 -19.24 -1.54
CA ARG A 155 5.99 -18.07 -2.45
C ARG A 155 7.40 -17.48 -2.65
N GLN A 156 8.16 -17.27 -1.58
CA GLN A 156 9.53 -16.74 -1.68
C GLN A 156 10.47 -17.67 -2.44
N ARG A 157 10.37 -18.99 -2.24
CA ARG A 157 11.16 -19.97 -3.00
C ARG A 157 10.79 -19.99 -4.48
N LEU A 158 9.50 -19.89 -4.81
CA LEU A 158 9.05 -19.83 -6.20
C LEU A 158 9.53 -18.57 -6.93
N LEU A 159 9.49 -17.41 -6.25
CA LEU A 159 10.08 -16.17 -6.76
C LEU A 159 11.58 -16.31 -7.03
N HIS A 160 12.32 -16.96 -6.12
CA HIS A 160 13.75 -17.22 -6.30
C HIS A 160 14.06 -18.07 -7.54
N PHE A 161 13.15 -18.96 -7.96
CA PHE A 161 13.31 -19.81 -9.14
C PHE A 161 12.61 -19.28 -10.41
N SER A 162 12.31 -17.98 -10.47
CA SER A 162 11.70 -17.31 -11.63
C SER A 162 10.36 -17.93 -12.07
N ALA A 163 9.58 -18.42 -11.10
CA ALA A 163 8.25 -18.95 -11.38
C ALA A 163 7.31 -17.85 -11.90
N LEU A 164 7.45 -16.62 -11.40
CA LEU A 164 6.60 -15.49 -11.75
C LEU A 164 6.70 -15.15 -13.24
N GLU A 165 7.92 -15.00 -13.76
CA GLU A 165 8.16 -14.69 -15.17
C GLU A 165 7.62 -15.80 -16.07
N THR A 166 7.79 -17.05 -15.66
CA THR A 166 7.25 -18.22 -16.37
C THR A 166 5.72 -18.19 -16.41
N LEU A 167 5.06 -17.85 -15.30
CA LEU A 167 3.60 -17.74 -15.21
C LEU A 167 3.06 -16.58 -16.05
N MET A 168 3.69 -15.40 -15.97
CA MET A 168 3.31 -14.23 -16.77
C MET A 168 3.42 -14.52 -18.27
N PHE A 169 4.53 -15.15 -18.68
CA PHE A 169 4.74 -15.52 -20.08
C PHE A 169 3.70 -16.56 -20.54
N ALA A 170 3.51 -17.64 -19.78
CA ALA A 170 2.55 -18.68 -20.12
C ALA A 170 1.11 -18.14 -20.16
N PHE A 171 0.74 -17.21 -19.27
CA PHE A 171 -0.55 -16.53 -19.31
C PHE A 171 -0.75 -15.77 -20.61
N LEU A 172 0.23 -14.96 -21.01
CA LEU A 172 0.17 -14.16 -22.24
C LEU A 172 0.07 -15.05 -23.50
N GLU A 173 0.70 -16.22 -23.51
CA GLU A 173 0.58 -17.17 -24.63
C GLU A 173 -0.81 -17.80 -24.76
N VAL A 174 -1.48 -18.06 -23.64
CA VAL A 174 -2.81 -18.69 -23.65
C VAL A 174 -3.96 -17.69 -23.66
N GLN A 175 -3.67 -16.41 -23.40
CA GLN A 175 -4.66 -15.36 -23.36
C GLN A 175 -5.12 -14.98 -24.78
N GLY A 176 -6.40 -15.21 -25.07
CA GLY A 176 -7.06 -14.68 -26.27
C GLY A 176 -7.43 -13.19 -26.15
N SER A 177 -7.75 -12.56 -27.30
CA SER A 177 -7.89 -11.11 -27.52
C SER A 177 -9.07 -10.38 -26.84
N SER A 178 -9.96 -11.07 -26.13
CA SER A 178 -11.04 -10.43 -25.38
C SER A 178 -11.36 -11.22 -24.10
N THR A 179 -11.41 -10.52 -22.97
CA THR A 179 -11.68 -11.12 -21.65
C THR A 179 -13.05 -10.72 -21.13
N LEU A 180 -14.07 -11.53 -21.44
CA LEU A 180 -15.39 -11.40 -20.83
C LEU A 180 -15.36 -11.90 -19.38
N ILE A 181 -15.74 -11.02 -18.45
CA ILE A 181 -15.76 -11.32 -17.02
C ILE A 181 -17.13 -11.06 -16.40
N SER A 182 -17.34 -11.58 -15.19
CA SER A 182 -18.48 -11.28 -14.31
C SER A 182 -18.00 -11.21 -12.87
N LEU A 183 -18.74 -10.52 -12.03
CA LEU A 183 -18.40 -10.39 -10.61
C LEU A 183 -19.40 -11.19 -9.78
N SER A 184 -18.92 -11.81 -8.71
CA SER A 184 -19.78 -12.45 -7.71
C SER A 184 -19.36 -12.04 -6.31
N THR A 185 -20.33 -11.93 -5.42
CA THR A 185 -20.06 -11.83 -3.98
C THR A 185 -19.37 -13.11 -3.50
N GLY A 186 -18.31 -12.94 -2.72
CA GLY A 186 -17.67 -14.03 -2.00
C GLY A 186 -18.46 -14.40 -0.74
N ASP A 187 -17.75 -14.89 0.28
CA ASP A 187 -18.33 -15.11 1.61
C ASP A 187 -18.60 -13.79 2.37
N ASP A 188 -18.00 -12.69 1.89
CA ASP A 188 -18.14 -11.33 2.42
C ASP A 188 -18.92 -10.44 1.42
N VAL A 189 -19.66 -9.46 1.95
CA VAL A 189 -20.53 -8.53 1.20
C VAL A 189 -19.74 -7.29 0.74
N ASN A 190 -18.47 -7.15 1.16
CA ASN A 190 -17.63 -6.02 0.78
C ASN A 190 -17.24 -6.06 -0.72
N ILE A 191 -17.34 -4.91 -1.41
CA ILE A 191 -16.97 -4.71 -2.81
C ILE A 191 -15.52 -5.14 -3.08
N ALA A 192 -14.60 -4.87 -2.15
CA ALA A 192 -13.20 -5.27 -2.24
C ALA A 192 -13.02 -6.80 -2.36
N SER A 193 -13.94 -7.59 -1.80
CA SER A 193 -13.88 -9.05 -1.76
C SER A 193 -14.54 -9.74 -2.96
N LEU A 194 -15.08 -8.96 -3.91
CA LEU A 194 -15.73 -9.50 -5.11
C LEU A 194 -14.76 -10.39 -5.89
N ARG A 195 -15.22 -11.57 -6.27
CA ARG A 195 -14.44 -12.52 -7.08
C ARG A 195 -14.71 -12.32 -8.55
N ILE A 196 -13.68 -12.54 -9.36
CA ILE A 196 -13.73 -12.37 -10.82
C ILE A 196 -14.01 -13.73 -11.47
N GLY A 197 -15.15 -13.83 -12.14
CA GLY A 197 -15.55 -14.96 -12.98
C GLY A 197 -15.15 -14.74 -14.43
N PHE A 198 -14.38 -15.66 -15.01
CA PHE A 198 -13.96 -15.59 -16.40
C PHE A 198 -14.79 -16.54 -17.26
N GLN A 199 -15.21 -16.10 -18.44
CA GLN A 199 -15.81 -16.97 -19.45
C GLN A 199 -14.76 -17.80 -20.22
N LYS A 200 -13.47 -17.53 -19.98
CA LYS A 200 -12.33 -18.27 -20.54
C LYS A 200 -12.18 -19.65 -19.89
N GLY A 201 -11.38 -20.51 -20.51
CA GLY A 201 -11.06 -21.83 -19.94
C GLY A 201 -10.29 -21.74 -18.62
N GLU A 202 -10.32 -22.83 -17.84
CA GLU A 202 -9.72 -22.94 -16.50
C GLU A 202 -8.22 -22.57 -16.42
N LEU A 203 -7.41 -22.95 -17.42
CA LEU A 203 -5.95 -22.77 -17.39
C LEU A 203 -5.50 -21.29 -17.31
N PRO A 204 -5.95 -20.37 -18.19
CA PRO A 204 -5.67 -18.94 -18.04
C PRO A 204 -6.00 -18.38 -16.65
N VAL A 205 -7.09 -18.85 -16.03
CA VAL A 205 -7.50 -18.41 -14.69
C VAL A 205 -6.50 -18.92 -13.64
N LEU A 206 -6.08 -20.17 -13.71
CA LEU A 206 -5.07 -20.72 -12.79
C LEU A 206 -3.70 -20.02 -12.92
N LEU A 207 -3.28 -19.72 -14.15
CA LEU A 207 -2.04 -18.98 -14.43
C LEU A 207 -2.09 -17.57 -13.85
N LEU A 208 -3.18 -16.86 -14.12
CA LEU A 208 -3.42 -15.52 -13.56
C LEU A 208 -3.44 -15.57 -12.03
N ASN A 209 -4.07 -16.60 -11.46
CA ASN A 209 -4.14 -16.79 -10.02
C ASN A 209 -2.76 -16.90 -9.37
N ALA A 210 -1.93 -17.77 -9.93
CA ALA A 210 -0.59 -17.98 -9.42
C ALA A 210 0.29 -16.73 -9.61
N ALA A 211 0.16 -16.03 -10.76
CA ALA A 211 0.94 -14.83 -11.05
C ALA A 211 0.62 -13.70 -10.05
N ILE A 212 -0.66 -13.37 -9.84
CA ILE A 212 -1.07 -12.30 -8.91
C ILE A 212 -0.66 -12.61 -7.47
N ILE A 213 -0.81 -13.86 -7.01
CA ILE A 213 -0.36 -14.26 -5.66
C ILE A 213 1.15 -14.00 -5.49
N LEU A 214 1.95 -14.31 -6.51
CA LEU A 214 3.40 -14.08 -6.47
C LEU A 214 3.74 -12.59 -6.58
N ILE A 215 3.08 -11.82 -7.44
CA ILE A 215 3.26 -10.35 -7.56
C ILE A 215 2.99 -9.68 -6.23
N ASN A 216 1.87 -10.01 -5.58
CA ASN A 216 1.48 -9.44 -4.28
C ASN A 216 2.39 -9.91 -3.13
N THR A 217 3.28 -10.89 -3.38
CA THR A 217 4.31 -11.31 -2.42
C THR A 217 5.69 -10.68 -2.70
N CYS A 218 5.92 -10.11 -3.88
CA CYS A 218 7.20 -9.53 -4.23
C CYS A 218 7.52 -8.30 -3.37
N ASN A 219 8.78 -8.17 -2.94
CA ASN A 219 9.32 -6.90 -2.48
C ASN A 219 9.72 -5.99 -3.65
N ILE A 220 10.10 -4.74 -3.37
CA ILE A 220 10.46 -3.75 -4.39
C ILE A 220 11.63 -4.25 -5.27
N GLU A 221 12.65 -4.88 -4.68
CA GLU A 221 13.79 -5.41 -5.45
C GLU A 221 13.39 -6.53 -6.41
N GLN A 222 12.50 -7.42 -5.98
CA GLN A 222 11.98 -8.52 -6.81
C GLN A 222 11.13 -7.97 -7.96
N LEU A 223 10.30 -6.96 -7.71
CA LEU A 223 9.51 -6.28 -8.74
C LEU A 223 10.43 -5.63 -9.80
N ARG A 224 11.54 -5.01 -9.39
CA ARG A 224 12.54 -4.42 -10.30
C ARG A 224 13.28 -5.45 -11.17
N LYS A 225 13.34 -6.73 -10.75
CA LYS A 225 13.99 -7.81 -11.50
C LYS A 225 13.12 -8.38 -12.62
N ILE A 226 11.81 -8.11 -12.61
CA ILE A 226 10.90 -8.57 -13.66
C ILE A 226 11.28 -7.89 -14.98
N PRO A 227 11.45 -8.64 -16.10
CA PRO A 227 11.76 -8.04 -17.38
C PRO A 227 10.72 -6.98 -17.79
N SER A 228 11.18 -5.76 -18.09
CA SER A 228 10.30 -4.60 -18.32
C SER A 228 9.23 -4.83 -19.38
N LYS A 229 9.60 -5.44 -20.52
CA LYS A 229 8.65 -5.75 -21.60
C LYS A 229 7.59 -6.78 -21.17
N LEU A 230 7.98 -7.77 -20.37
CA LEU A 230 7.06 -8.77 -19.84
C LEU A 230 6.07 -8.13 -18.85
N SER A 231 6.59 -7.29 -17.94
CA SER A 231 5.76 -6.53 -17.00
C SER A 231 4.77 -5.62 -17.72
N GLU A 232 5.22 -4.88 -18.75
CA GLU A 232 4.38 -3.99 -19.55
C GLU A 232 3.25 -4.76 -20.25
N CYS A 233 3.57 -5.84 -20.98
CA CYS A 233 2.57 -6.64 -21.68
C CYS A 233 1.57 -7.28 -20.71
N PHE A 234 2.04 -7.81 -19.58
CA PHE A 234 1.17 -8.39 -18.57
C PHE A 234 0.28 -7.34 -17.89
N SER A 235 0.82 -6.15 -17.62
CA SER A 235 0.08 -5.03 -17.04
C SER A 235 -1.06 -4.57 -17.94
N VAL A 236 -0.86 -4.54 -19.27
CA VAL A 236 -1.95 -4.24 -20.23
C VAL A 236 -3.10 -5.23 -20.08
N SER A 237 -2.79 -6.53 -19.97
CA SER A 237 -3.81 -7.56 -19.76
C SER A 237 -4.55 -7.41 -18.43
N LEU A 238 -3.83 -7.07 -17.33
CA LEU A 238 -4.47 -6.82 -16.04
C LEU A 238 -5.40 -5.60 -16.10
N LYS A 239 -4.97 -4.52 -16.77
CA LYS A 239 -5.77 -3.30 -16.94
C LYS A 239 -7.04 -3.53 -17.77
N GLU A 240 -6.99 -4.42 -18.76
CA GLU A 240 -8.20 -4.82 -19.52
C GLU A 240 -9.23 -5.51 -18.60
N VAL A 241 -8.77 -6.44 -17.76
CA VAL A 241 -9.63 -7.11 -16.76
C VAL A 241 -10.16 -6.11 -15.73
N TRP A 242 -9.29 -5.19 -15.28
CA TRP A 242 -9.63 -4.13 -14.33
C TRP A 242 -10.76 -3.23 -14.84
N ARG A 243 -10.65 -2.72 -16.08
CA ARG A 243 -11.67 -1.85 -16.69
C ARG A 243 -13.04 -2.50 -16.72
N GLU A 244 -13.12 -3.75 -17.16
CA GLU A 244 -14.40 -4.47 -17.23
C GLU A 244 -14.96 -4.75 -15.84
N ALA A 245 -14.09 -4.96 -14.85
CA ALA A 245 -14.50 -5.25 -13.48
C ALA A 245 -15.04 -3.98 -12.81
N HIS A 246 -14.30 -2.88 -12.91
CA HIS A 246 -14.65 -1.58 -12.37
C HIS A 246 -15.98 -1.06 -12.93
N LYS A 247 -16.19 -1.19 -14.25
CA LYS A 247 -17.48 -0.86 -14.88
C LYS A 247 -18.66 -1.66 -14.28
N LYS A 248 -18.47 -2.96 -14.05
CA LYS A 248 -19.49 -3.82 -13.42
C LYS A 248 -19.72 -3.47 -11.94
N MET A 249 -18.69 -3.06 -11.23
CA MET A 249 -18.79 -2.60 -9.83
C MET A 249 -19.67 -1.36 -9.73
N ILE A 250 -19.43 -0.35 -10.58
CA ILE A 250 -20.18 0.92 -10.56
C ILE A 250 -21.65 0.71 -10.97
N ASN A 251 -21.89 -0.15 -11.96
CA ASN A 251 -23.23 -0.52 -12.40
C ASN A 251 -24.00 -1.41 -11.42
N SER A 252 -23.35 -1.88 -10.33
CA SER A 252 -23.91 -2.89 -9.42
C SER A 252 -24.34 -4.19 -10.13
N ASP A 253 -23.68 -4.52 -11.26
CA ASP A 253 -23.93 -5.72 -12.07
C ASP A 253 -23.22 -6.95 -11.46
N ILE A 254 -23.65 -7.34 -10.26
CA ILE A 254 -23.06 -8.44 -9.48
C ILE A 254 -23.96 -9.67 -9.56
N LEU A 255 -23.38 -10.81 -9.96
CA LEU A 255 -24.08 -12.09 -10.00
C LEU A 255 -24.39 -12.58 -8.59
N GLY A 256 -25.64 -12.97 -8.37
CA GLY A 256 -26.05 -13.63 -7.13
C GLY A 256 -25.49 -15.06 -7.02
N ALA A 257 -25.49 -15.60 -5.80
CA ALA A 257 -25.00 -16.95 -5.52
C ALA A 257 -25.70 -18.01 -6.41
N GLY A 258 -24.90 -18.71 -7.22
CA GLY A 258 -25.38 -19.80 -8.10
C GLY A 258 -25.76 -19.39 -9.53
N GLN A 259 -25.64 -18.11 -9.90
CA GLN A 259 -25.75 -17.66 -11.29
C GLN A 259 -24.37 -17.67 -11.96
N GLY A 260 -24.22 -18.33 -13.11
CA GLY A 260 -22.93 -18.40 -13.83
C GLY A 260 -22.46 -19.81 -14.23
N MET A 261 -23.37 -20.68 -14.69
CA MET A 261 -23.06 -22.10 -15.01
C MET A 261 -21.94 -22.33 -16.05
N ASN A 262 -21.44 -21.29 -16.72
CA ASN A 262 -20.34 -21.37 -17.69
C ASN A 262 -19.12 -20.49 -17.33
N LEU A 263 -19.00 -20.04 -16.08
CA LEU A 263 -17.92 -19.17 -15.62
C LEU A 263 -16.95 -19.93 -14.71
N TYR A 264 -15.66 -19.64 -14.87
CA TYR A 264 -14.60 -20.06 -13.95
C TYR A 264 -14.26 -18.92 -13.01
N PHE A 265 -14.71 -19.02 -11.77
CA PHE A 265 -14.39 -18.05 -10.73
C PHE A 265 -12.96 -18.23 -10.25
N SER A 266 -12.22 -17.12 -10.31
CA SER A 266 -10.92 -17.00 -9.67
C SER A 266 -11.07 -16.96 -8.14
N ASN A 267 -10.02 -17.38 -7.43
CA ASN A 267 -9.90 -17.17 -5.99
C ASN A 267 -9.42 -15.74 -5.65
N ILE A 268 -9.04 -14.97 -6.66
CA ILE A 268 -8.56 -13.59 -6.56
C ILE A 268 -9.73 -12.63 -6.45
N THR A 269 -9.56 -11.66 -5.57
CA THR A 269 -10.50 -10.58 -5.35
C THR A 269 -10.16 -9.36 -6.21
N ILE A 270 -11.11 -8.42 -6.32
CA ILE A 270 -10.87 -7.11 -6.95
C ILE A 270 -9.65 -6.41 -6.34
N SER A 271 -9.53 -6.45 -5.02
CA SER A 271 -8.41 -5.85 -4.32
C SER A 271 -7.07 -6.50 -4.63
N ASP A 272 -7.02 -7.83 -4.75
CA ASP A 272 -5.79 -8.53 -5.15
C ASP A 272 -5.34 -8.12 -6.56
N LEU A 273 -6.29 -7.95 -7.49
CA LEU A 273 -6.01 -7.45 -8.85
C LEU A 273 -5.51 -6.00 -8.82
N ALA A 274 -6.18 -5.12 -8.06
CA ALA A 274 -5.77 -3.73 -7.91
C ALA A 274 -4.36 -3.62 -7.32
N GLU A 275 -4.06 -4.42 -6.29
CA GLU A 275 -2.73 -4.47 -5.68
C GLU A 275 -1.66 -4.93 -6.67
N SER A 276 -1.94 -5.93 -7.51
CA SER A 276 -1.01 -6.37 -8.55
C SER A 276 -0.73 -5.28 -9.59
N ILE A 277 -1.76 -4.56 -10.05
CA ILE A 277 -1.61 -3.45 -11.00
C ILE A 277 -0.79 -2.32 -10.38
N PHE A 278 -1.06 -2.00 -9.12
CA PHE A 278 -0.33 -0.99 -8.35
C PHE A 278 1.14 -1.39 -8.20
N ARG A 279 1.42 -2.61 -7.71
CA ARG A 279 2.80 -3.10 -7.48
C ARG A 279 3.63 -3.10 -8.76
N LEU A 280 3.05 -3.50 -9.89
CA LEU A 280 3.77 -3.49 -11.17
C LEU A 280 4.06 -2.07 -11.68
N SER A 281 3.34 -1.04 -11.21
CA SER A 281 3.55 0.34 -11.64
C SER A 281 4.44 1.18 -10.70
N ILE A 282 4.73 0.74 -9.47
CA ILE A 282 5.55 1.44 -8.46
C ILE A 282 6.83 2.05 -9.06
N ASN A 283 7.58 1.28 -9.85
CA ASN A 283 8.87 1.69 -10.42
C ASN A 283 8.81 2.09 -11.90
N VAL A 284 7.61 2.25 -12.46
CA VAL A 284 7.47 2.68 -13.86
C VAL A 284 7.53 4.19 -13.90
N ASP A 285 8.53 4.76 -14.59
CA ASP A 285 8.53 6.18 -14.90
C ASP A 285 7.40 6.48 -15.89
N GLN A 286 6.21 6.81 -15.35
CA GLN A 286 5.01 7.08 -16.15
C GLN A 286 5.11 8.37 -16.98
N PHE A 287 6.16 9.17 -16.78
CA PHE A 287 6.33 10.50 -17.35
C PHE A 287 7.54 10.57 -18.30
N PRO A 288 7.48 9.98 -19.50
CA PRO A 288 8.47 10.25 -20.52
C PRO A 288 8.33 11.71 -20.96
N ALA A 289 9.32 12.56 -20.64
CA ALA A 289 9.75 13.83 -21.26
C ALA A 289 8.74 14.68 -22.10
N LEU A 290 7.43 14.63 -21.87
CA LEU A 290 6.43 15.21 -22.77
C LEU A 290 6.23 16.72 -22.56
N MET A 291 6.66 17.23 -21.39
CA MET A 291 6.66 18.65 -21.06
C MET A 291 8.03 18.99 -20.47
N SER A 292 8.78 19.88 -21.13
CA SER A 292 10.00 20.43 -20.55
C SER A 292 9.63 21.20 -19.27
N SER A 293 10.33 20.92 -18.16
CA SER A 293 10.14 21.54 -16.83
C SER A 293 9.91 23.04 -16.93
N ASN A 294 10.71 23.69 -17.77
CA ASN A 294 10.66 25.11 -18.05
C ASN A 294 9.29 25.63 -18.51
N ILE A 295 8.45 24.87 -19.22
CA ILE A 295 7.17 25.40 -19.73
C ILE A 295 6.09 25.40 -18.66
N VAL A 296 6.04 24.39 -17.79
CA VAL A 296 5.05 24.28 -16.70
C VAL A 296 5.45 25.21 -15.55
N GLU A 297 6.72 25.21 -15.15
CA GLU A 297 7.24 26.13 -14.13
C GLU A 297 7.07 27.59 -14.55
N ARG A 298 7.38 27.97 -15.81
CA ARG A 298 7.16 29.34 -16.31
C ARG A 298 5.69 29.74 -16.35
N ARG A 299 4.77 28.77 -16.48
CA ARG A 299 3.32 29.02 -16.53
C ARG A 299 2.70 29.13 -15.14
N ILE A 300 3.30 28.51 -14.12
CA ILE A 300 2.77 28.50 -12.75
C ILE A 300 3.47 29.54 -11.86
N PHE A 301 4.79 29.70 -11.97
CA PHE A 301 5.60 30.49 -11.02
C PHE A 301 6.21 31.77 -11.60
N TRP A 302 5.71 32.25 -12.74
CA TRP A 302 6.22 33.42 -13.46
C TRP A 302 7.73 33.32 -13.83
N SER A 303 8.19 34.21 -14.70
CA SER A 303 9.27 33.93 -15.65
C SER A 303 10.70 34.28 -15.21
N SER A 304 10.94 34.84 -14.01
CA SER A 304 12.28 35.29 -13.56
C SER A 304 12.67 34.84 -12.14
N GLU A 305 13.98 34.85 -11.83
CA GLU A 305 14.52 34.54 -10.48
C GLU A 305 13.93 35.47 -9.39
N ASP A 306 13.63 36.72 -9.73
CA ASP A 306 12.99 37.69 -8.83
C ASP A 306 11.54 37.30 -8.52
N ASP A 307 10.84 36.65 -9.48
CA ASP A 307 9.46 36.21 -9.30
C ASP A 307 9.35 35.05 -8.31
N PHE A 308 10.30 34.09 -8.34
CA PHE A 308 10.34 33.00 -7.36
C PHE A 308 10.63 33.51 -5.95
N LYS A 309 11.60 34.40 -5.79
CA LYS A 309 11.91 35.03 -4.51
C LYS A 309 10.72 35.82 -3.98
N HIS A 310 10.05 36.58 -4.84
CA HIS A 310 8.83 37.30 -4.51
C HIS A 310 7.69 36.35 -4.12
N PHE A 311 7.52 35.24 -4.83
CA PHE A 311 6.52 34.22 -4.52
C PHE A 311 6.75 33.62 -3.12
N ILE A 312 7.97 33.16 -2.83
CA ILE A 312 8.33 32.60 -1.51
C ILE A 312 8.13 33.63 -0.39
N LEU A 313 8.49 34.89 -0.61
CA LEU A 313 8.38 35.93 0.42
C LEU A 313 6.95 36.44 0.65
N ASN A 314 6.14 36.53 -0.40
CA ASN A 314 4.90 37.32 -0.37
C ASN A 314 3.62 36.51 -0.70
N GLN A 315 3.72 35.31 -1.26
CA GLN A 315 2.56 34.57 -1.79
C GLN A 315 2.44 33.13 -1.26
N TRP A 316 3.56 32.49 -0.94
CA TRP A 316 3.64 31.11 -0.46
C TRP A 316 2.70 30.79 0.72
N GLU A 317 2.54 31.75 1.64
CA GLU A 317 1.74 31.56 2.87
C GLU A 317 0.38 32.27 2.84
N VAL A 318 0.03 33.00 1.78
CA VAL A 318 -1.01 34.04 1.87
C VAL A 318 -2.36 33.63 1.26
N LEU A 319 -2.43 32.81 0.21
CA LEU A 319 -3.70 32.62 -0.52
C LEU A 319 -3.81 31.24 -1.21
N PRO A 320 -4.92 30.50 -1.05
CA PRO A 320 -5.31 29.52 -2.07
C PRO A 320 -5.74 30.25 -3.34
N CYS A 321 -5.37 29.71 -4.49
CA CYS A 321 -5.84 30.22 -5.77
C CYS A 321 -7.30 29.79 -5.99
N VAL A 322 -8.26 30.71 -5.88
CA VAL A 322 -9.69 30.43 -6.09
C VAL A 322 -10.04 30.54 -7.57
N VAL A 323 -10.35 29.41 -8.21
CA VAL A 323 -10.84 29.39 -9.59
C VAL A 323 -12.35 29.71 -9.62
N ARG A 324 -12.75 30.80 -10.27
CA ARG A 324 -14.16 31.18 -10.46
C ARG A 324 -14.58 31.00 -11.92
N ARG A 325 -15.88 30.91 -12.18
CA ARG A 325 -16.45 30.73 -13.53
C ARG A 325 -15.90 31.77 -14.51
N PHE A 326 -15.49 31.29 -15.68
CA PHE A 326 -15.20 32.12 -16.85
C PHE A 326 -16.37 33.04 -17.16
N SER A 327 -16.18 34.36 -16.98
CA SER A 327 -16.98 35.33 -17.71
C SER A 327 -16.37 35.41 -19.11
N SER A 328 -17.19 35.29 -20.14
CA SER A 328 -16.77 35.42 -21.54
C SER A 328 -16.22 36.82 -21.89
N ALA A 329 -16.08 37.71 -20.91
CA ALA A 329 -15.69 39.11 -21.07
C ALA A 329 -14.22 39.41 -20.69
N SER A 330 -13.47 38.49 -20.05
CA SER A 330 -12.05 38.72 -19.72
C SER A 330 -11.16 37.56 -20.16
N LEU A 331 -10.88 37.51 -21.46
CA LEU A 331 -10.01 36.52 -22.11
C LEU A 331 -8.51 36.70 -21.82
N GLU A 332 -8.09 37.77 -21.13
CA GLU A 332 -6.65 38.08 -20.96
C GLU A 332 -6.02 37.52 -19.67
N VAL A 333 -6.79 37.03 -18.70
CA VAL A 333 -6.25 36.62 -17.37
C VAL A 333 -6.22 35.09 -17.14
N ASP A 334 -7.03 34.30 -17.86
CA ASP A 334 -7.23 32.86 -17.54
C ASP A 334 -6.81 31.87 -18.65
N GLU A 335 -5.70 32.12 -19.35
CA GLU A 335 -5.12 31.16 -20.32
C GLU A 335 -4.62 29.86 -19.66
N ILE A 336 -4.08 29.94 -18.44
CA ILE A 336 -3.46 28.81 -17.73
C ILE A 336 -4.50 27.71 -17.45
N PHE A 337 -5.68 28.09 -16.93
CA PHE A 337 -6.72 27.12 -16.58
C PHE A 337 -7.59 26.70 -17.76
N THR A 338 -7.77 27.57 -18.76
CA THR A 338 -8.37 27.16 -20.03
C THR A 338 -7.53 26.07 -20.69
N SER A 339 -6.21 26.26 -20.70
CA SER A 339 -5.27 25.25 -21.19
C SER A 339 -5.31 23.99 -20.32
N PHE A 340 -5.38 24.10 -18.99
CA PHE A 340 -5.50 22.98 -18.06
C PHE A 340 -6.81 22.18 -18.23
N MET A 341 -7.96 22.83 -18.34
CA MET A 341 -9.26 22.17 -18.57
C MET A 341 -9.35 21.55 -19.98
N GLN A 342 -8.80 22.21 -20.99
CA GLN A 342 -8.60 21.61 -22.32
C GLN A 342 -7.60 20.44 -22.28
N SER A 343 -6.63 20.50 -21.36
CA SER A 343 -5.64 19.45 -21.15
C SER A 343 -6.25 18.20 -20.53
N LEU A 344 -7.26 18.35 -19.66
CA LEU A 344 -7.98 17.21 -19.09
C LEU A 344 -8.84 16.45 -20.13
N CYS A 345 -8.75 16.81 -21.42
CA CYS A 345 -9.32 16.10 -22.58
C CYS A 345 -10.86 15.99 -22.57
N PHE A 346 -11.55 16.91 -21.91
CA PHE A 346 -13.00 16.95 -21.98
C PHE A 346 -13.46 17.41 -23.37
N LYS A 347 -14.08 16.50 -24.12
CA LYS A 347 -14.67 16.80 -25.45
C LYS A 347 -16.02 17.51 -25.33
N ASP A 348 -16.75 17.27 -24.24
CA ASP A 348 -18.06 17.86 -24.01
C ASP A 348 -18.02 18.98 -22.95
N SER A 349 -19.05 19.82 -22.91
CA SER A 349 -19.15 20.92 -21.97
C SER A 349 -19.51 20.44 -20.55
N PHE A 350 -18.86 21.02 -19.55
CA PHE A 350 -19.28 20.86 -18.15
C PHE A 350 -20.70 21.43 -17.97
N PRO A 351 -21.62 20.77 -17.23
CA PRO A 351 -21.42 19.63 -16.32
C PRO A 351 -21.73 18.24 -16.90
N LEU A 352 -22.01 18.11 -18.21
CA LEU A 352 -22.39 16.82 -18.82
C LEU A 352 -21.29 15.74 -18.69
N VAL A 353 -20.03 16.17 -18.53
CA VAL A 353 -18.87 15.27 -18.40
C VAL A 353 -18.62 14.83 -16.96
N LEU A 354 -19.24 15.48 -15.95
CA LEU A 354 -18.94 15.20 -14.53
C LEU A 354 -19.19 13.73 -14.16
N SER A 355 -20.35 13.20 -14.52
CA SER A 355 -20.70 11.80 -14.24
C SER A 355 -19.76 10.83 -14.94
N SER A 356 -19.34 11.13 -16.17
CA SER A 356 -18.34 10.32 -16.90
C SER A 356 -16.97 10.35 -16.21
N ILE A 357 -16.54 11.52 -15.71
CA ILE A 357 -15.27 11.62 -14.97
C ILE A 357 -15.33 10.74 -13.72
N LEU A 358 -16.39 10.89 -12.91
CA LEU A 358 -16.51 10.16 -11.65
C LEU A 358 -16.56 8.64 -11.88
N GLN A 359 -17.14 8.19 -13.00
CA GLN A 359 -17.20 6.78 -13.38
C GLN A 359 -15.84 6.16 -13.67
N ASP A 360 -14.83 6.92 -14.07
CA ASP A 360 -13.49 6.41 -14.36
C ASP A 360 -12.56 6.49 -13.12
N LEU A 361 -13.07 7.00 -11.99
CA LEU A 361 -12.30 7.20 -10.78
C LEU A 361 -12.51 6.08 -9.75
N ILE A 362 -11.44 5.81 -9.01
CA ILE A 362 -11.40 4.93 -7.84
C ILE A 362 -11.09 5.73 -6.58
N SER A 363 -11.25 5.14 -5.40
CA SER A 363 -10.88 5.77 -4.14
C SER A 363 -9.37 6.00 -4.04
N CYS A 364 -8.96 7.21 -3.67
CA CYS A 364 -7.59 7.57 -3.30
C CYS A 364 -7.47 7.49 -1.78
N LEU A 365 -6.95 6.37 -1.30
CA LEU A 365 -6.80 6.11 0.13
C LEU A 365 -5.71 7.01 0.70
N PRO A 366 -5.95 7.76 1.78
CA PRO A 366 -4.93 8.62 2.38
C PRO A 366 -3.73 7.77 2.81
N ILE A 367 -2.53 8.27 2.50
CA ILE A 367 -1.26 7.71 2.96
C ILE A 367 -0.75 8.64 4.06
N ASP A 368 -0.44 8.07 5.22
CA ASP A 368 0.02 8.86 6.36
C ASP A 368 1.42 9.43 6.09
N SER A 369 1.73 10.54 6.76
CA SER A 369 2.99 11.27 6.57
C SER A 369 4.22 10.52 7.04
N ASP A 370 4.03 9.62 8.00
CA ASP A 370 5.07 8.77 8.55
C ASP A 370 5.23 7.44 7.79
N GLU A 371 4.41 7.18 6.77
CA GLU A 371 4.55 5.99 5.95
C GLU A 371 5.65 6.17 4.89
N LEU A 372 6.75 5.45 5.09
CA LEU A 372 7.94 5.45 4.25
C LEU A 372 8.18 4.11 3.53
N ASP A 373 7.28 3.15 3.67
CA ASP A 373 7.29 1.89 2.92
C ASP A 373 5.93 1.68 2.24
N ILE A 374 5.92 1.88 0.91
CA ILE A 374 4.71 1.72 0.12
C ILE A 374 4.10 0.30 0.22
N LEU A 375 4.90 -0.73 0.55
CA LEU A 375 4.39 -2.08 0.69
C LEU A 375 3.66 -2.28 2.02
N ASN A 376 4.10 -1.60 3.10
CA ASN A 376 3.38 -1.57 4.37
C ASN A 376 2.02 -0.91 4.20
N PHE A 377 1.98 0.26 3.56
CA PHE A 377 0.75 0.92 3.15
C PHE A 377 -0.21 -0.04 2.44
N LEU A 378 0.27 -0.73 1.40
CA LEU A 378 -0.55 -1.69 0.64
C LEU A 378 -1.09 -2.83 1.51
N MET A 379 -0.32 -3.32 2.48
CA MET A 379 -0.81 -4.36 3.40
C MET A 379 -1.96 -3.86 4.28
N GLU A 380 -1.89 -2.61 4.75
CA GLU A 380 -2.93 -1.99 5.58
C GLU A 380 -4.21 -1.72 4.78
N VAL A 381 -4.05 -1.25 3.55
CA VAL A 381 -5.18 -0.81 2.72
C VAL A 381 -5.70 -1.87 1.75
N ARG A 382 -5.12 -3.08 1.73
CA ARG A 382 -5.44 -4.14 0.76
C ARG A 382 -6.94 -4.34 0.56
N ASN A 383 -7.73 -4.36 1.63
CA ASN A 383 -9.18 -4.61 1.59
C ASN A 383 -10.02 -3.39 1.18
N LYS A 384 -9.39 -2.30 0.78
CA LYS A 384 -10.01 -1.05 0.34
C LYS A 384 -9.47 -0.58 -1.02
N LEU A 385 -8.32 -1.12 -1.45
CA LEU A 385 -7.70 -0.77 -2.72
C LEU A 385 -8.61 -1.19 -3.89
N GLY A 386 -8.82 -0.27 -4.81
CA GLY A 386 -9.68 -0.49 -5.98
C GLY A 386 -11.17 -0.23 -5.74
N CYS A 387 -11.59 0.18 -4.53
CA CYS A 387 -12.97 0.60 -4.29
C CYS A 387 -13.34 1.81 -5.18
N PRO A 388 -14.62 1.94 -5.59
CA PRO A 388 -15.13 3.19 -6.17
C PRO A 388 -15.02 4.36 -5.18
N LEU A 389 -15.28 5.58 -5.65
CA LEU A 389 -15.23 6.80 -4.83
C LEU A 389 -16.04 6.66 -3.54
N ILE A 390 -15.48 7.14 -2.43
CA ILE A 390 -16.10 7.14 -1.11
C ILE A 390 -16.50 8.58 -0.75
N ASN A 391 -17.76 8.79 -0.38
CA ASN A 391 -18.25 10.10 0.07
C ASN A 391 -17.52 10.55 1.36
N GLU A 392 -17.28 11.85 1.50
CA GLU A 392 -16.50 12.50 2.57
C GLU A 392 -15.00 12.17 2.62
N GLN A 393 -14.56 11.08 2.00
CA GLN A 393 -13.13 10.76 1.86
C GLN A 393 -12.56 11.28 0.54
N ASP A 394 -13.16 10.85 -0.57
CA ASP A 394 -12.71 11.16 -1.92
C ASP A 394 -13.43 12.36 -2.50
N ILE A 395 -14.75 12.42 -2.27
CA ILE A 395 -15.65 13.40 -2.85
C ILE A 395 -16.58 13.96 -1.79
N ARG A 396 -16.77 15.28 -1.82
CA ARG A 396 -17.78 15.98 -1.03
C ARG A 396 -18.66 16.79 -1.96
N VAL A 397 -19.98 16.64 -1.81
CA VAL A 397 -20.96 17.45 -2.55
C VAL A 397 -21.70 18.30 -1.54
N LEU A 398 -21.40 19.60 -1.51
CA LEU A 398 -21.82 20.49 -0.44
C LEU A 398 -22.19 21.87 -0.97
N ARG A 399 -23.04 22.58 -0.21
CA ARG A 399 -23.28 24.01 -0.40
C ARG A 399 -23.29 24.70 0.95
N THR A 400 -23.04 26.01 0.97
CA THR A 400 -23.21 26.80 2.18
C THR A 400 -24.67 27.23 2.31
N ASP A 401 -25.28 26.95 3.45
CA ASP A 401 -26.55 27.58 3.81
C ASP A 401 -26.30 29.05 4.14
N ASN A 402 -26.82 29.94 3.30
CA ASN A 402 -26.65 31.38 3.47
C ASN A 402 -27.33 31.93 4.74
N GLN A 403 -28.33 31.24 5.30
CA GLN A 403 -29.03 31.68 6.50
C GLN A 403 -28.26 31.30 7.77
N PHE A 404 -27.70 30.09 7.83
CA PHE A 404 -27.04 29.55 9.02
C PHE A 404 -25.52 29.52 8.94
N LYS A 405 -24.93 29.90 7.80
CA LYS A 405 -23.48 29.82 7.51
C LYS A 405 -22.90 28.43 7.81
N GLN A 406 -23.68 27.39 7.52
CA GLN A 406 -23.30 26.00 7.76
C GLN A 406 -23.14 25.26 6.44
N GLU A 407 -22.26 24.28 6.40
CA GLU A 407 -22.15 23.35 5.27
C GLU A 407 -23.34 22.40 5.24
N VAL A 408 -24.00 22.32 4.09
CA VAL A 408 -25.10 21.39 3.81
C VAL A 408 -24.60 20.38 2.80
N HIS A 409 -24.51 19.12 3.22
CA HIS A 409 -24.09 18.00 2.38
C HIS A 409 -25.27 17.47 1.57
N PHE A 410 -25.04 17.19 0.29
CA PHE A 410 -26.05 16.64 -0.62
C PHE A 410 -26.38 15.18 -0.28
N PHE A 411 -25.35 14.36 -0.08
CA PHE A 411 -25.50 13.00 0.41
C PHE A 411 -25.67 13.05 1.93
N GLN A 412 -26.91 13.18 2.40
CA GLN A 412 -27.22 13.12 3.82
C GLN A 412 -27.08 11.67 4.32
N GLU A 413 -26.13 11.43 5.20
CA GLU A 413 -26.09 10.18 5.95
C GLU A 413 -27.32 10.11 6.86
N ASN A 414 -28.19 9.11 6.67
CA ASN A 414 -29.29 8.87 7.60
C ASN A 414 -28.73 8.79 9.04
N SER A 415 -29.18 9.72 9.87
CA SER A 415 -28.77 9.91 11.26
C SER A 415 -29.42 8.89 12.20
N ASP A 416 -29.46 7.62 11.80
CA ASP A 416 -29.84 6.55 12.72
C ASP A 416 -28.64 6.19 13.60
N SER A 417 -28.59 6.83 14.75
CA SER A 417 -27.64 6.57 15.83
C SER A 417 -27.65 5.08 16.23
N CYS A 418 -26.44 4.51 16.41
CA CYS A 418 -26.11 3.21 17.03
C CYS A 418 -25.55 2.09 16.13
N ARG A 419 -25.13 2.35 14.89
CA ARG A 419 -24.25 1.41 14.15
C ARG A 419 -23.02 2.13 13.60
N VAL A 420 -21.87 1.44 13.62
CA VAL A 420 -20.65 1.87 12.93
C VAL A 420 -21.05 2.13 11.47
N LYS A 421 -21.01 3.41 11.06
CA LYS A 421 -21.43 3.82 9.72
C LYS A 421 -20.46 3.23 8.71
N THR A 422 -20.95 2.36 7.84
CA THR A 422 -20.18 1.89 6.69
C THR A 422 -19.96 3.06 5.74
N PRO A 423 -18.73 3.30 5.24
CA PRO A 423 -18.46 4.40 4.32
C PRO A 423 -19.36 4.30 3.08
N HIS A 424 -19.97 5.42 2.68
CA HIS A 424 -20.87 5.47 1.53
C HIS A 424 -20.07 5.48 0.23
N VAL A 425 -19.96 4.31 -0.41
CA VAL A 425 -19.34 4.13 -1.73
C VAL A 425 -20.33 4.57 -2.80
N LEU A 426 -19.91 5.46 -3.71
CA LEU A 426 -20.75 5.98 -4.78
C LEU A 426 -20.98 4.92 -5.86
N CYS A 427 -22.25 4.71 -6.23
CA CYS A 427 -22.63 3.94 -7.42
C CYS A 427 -22.93 4.86 -8.61
N LEU A 428 -23.29 4.27 -9.77
CA LEU A 428 -23.63 5.03 -10.97
C LEU A 428 -24.74 6.07 -10.71
N ASP A 429 -25.78 5.70 -9.97
CA ASP A 429 -26.90 6.59 -9.68
C ASP A 429 -26.45 7.79 -8.83
N ASP A 430 -25.54 7.59 -7.88
CA ASP A 430 -25.00 8.67 -7.06
C ASP A 430 -24.11 9.61 -7.87
N MET A 431 -23.33 9.08 -8.82
CA MET A 431 -22.54 9.89 -9.75
C MET A 431 -23.41 10.75 -10.67
N LEU A 432 -24.58 10.25 -11.08
CA LEU A 432 -25.56 11.03 -11.83
C LEU A 432 -26.19 12.13 -10.94
N LYS A 433 -26.51 11.82 -9.68
CA LYS A 433 -27.00 12.83 -8.73
C LYS A 433 -25.99 13.92 -8.43
N CYS A 434 -24.67 13.66 -8.48
CA CYS A 434 -23.66 14.71 -8.37
C CYS A 434 -23.82 15.79 -9.47
N GLN A 435 -24.19 15.38 -10.68
CA GLN A 435 -24.45 16.30 -11.79
C GLN A 435 -25.73 17.11 -11.56
N GLU A 436 -26.78 16.49 -11.01
CA GLU A 436 -28.01 17.18 -10.61
C GLU A 436 -27.72 18.18 -9.48
N ALA A 437 -27.01 17.76 -8.44
CA ALA A 437 -26.59 18.60 -7.32
C ALA A 437 -25.80 19.82 -7.79
N TYR A 438 -24.87 19.64 -8.74
CA TYR A 438 -24.14 20.75 -9.33
C TYR A 438 -25.07 21.77 -10.01
N ASN A 439 -26.07 21.30 -10.76
CA ASN A 439 -27.07 22.18 -11.38
C ASN A 439 -27.92 22.92 -10.32
N ASP A 440 -28.14 22.30 -9.17
CA ASP A 440 -28.87 22.87 -8.02
C ASP A 440 -28.01 23.81 -7.15
N GLY A 441 -26.78 24.12 -7.59
CA GLY A 441 -25.88 25.06 -6.93
C GLY A 441 -25.02 24.46 -5.82
N TYR A 442 -24.88 23.14 -5.77
CA TYR A 442 -23.88 22.48 -4.92
C TYR A 442 -22.49 22.54 -5.56
N THR A 443 -21.47 22.62 -4.71
CA THR A 443 -20.07 22.47 -5.07
C THR A 443 -19.68 21.01 -4.95
N VAL A 444 -18.96 20.50 -5.96
CA VAL A 444 -18.34 19.17 -5.94
C VAL A 444 -16.85 19.35 -5.68
N ALA A 445 -16.39 18.92 -4.51
CA ALA A 445 -14.98 18.91 -4.12
C ALA A 445 -14.44 17.48 -4.25
N LEU A 446 -13.36 17.31 -5.02
CA LEU A 446 -12.70 16.02 -5.25
C LEU A 446 -11.27 16.10 -4.70
N ARG A 447 -10.92 15.17 -3.81
CA ARG A 447 -9.59 15.07 -3.19
C ARG A 447 -8.61 14.29 -4.07
N GLY A 448 -7.33 14.65 -4.05
CA GLY A 448 -6.24 13.86 -4.63
C GLY A 448 -6.18 13.91 -6.15
N MET A 449 -6.39 15.08 -6.75
CA MET A 449 -6.40 15.26 -8.22
C MET A 449 -5.07 14.83 -8.87
N GLU A 450 -3.97 15.04 -8.16
CA GLU A 450 -2.61 14.64 -8.50
C GLU A 450 -2.43 13.12 -8.66
N PHE A 451 -3.22 12.33 -7.92
CA PHE A 451 -3.19 10.87 -8.01
C PHE A 451 -4.16 10.31 -9.05
N ARG A 452 -5.07 11.15 -9.56
CA ARG A 452 -6.15 10.77 -10.49
C ARG A 452 -5.83 11.12 -11.93
N PHE A 453 -5.13 12.23 -12.15
CA PHE A 453 -4.90 12.78 -13.49
C PHE A 453 -3.42 12.95 -13.77
N GLN A 454 -2.92 12.24 -14.79
CA GLN A 454 -1.51 12.28 -15.19
C GLN A 454 -0.99 13.71 -15.45
N ARG A 455 -1.83 14.60 -15.97
CA ARG A 455 -1.43 16.00 -16.24
C ARG A 455 -1.31 16.85 -14.97
N VAL A 456 -2.07 16.53 -13.92
CA VAL A 456 -1.95 17.17 -12.60
C VAL A 456 -0.71 16.62 -11.89
N ALA A 457 -0.51 15.31 -11.95
CA ALA A 457 0.69 14.64 -11.44
C ALA A 457 1.98 15.29 -11.99
N LEU A 458 2.03 15.57 -13.29
CA LEU A 458 3.16 16.25 -13.95
C LEU A 458 3.47 17.65 -13.38
N ILE A 459 2.48 18.33 -12.80
CA ILE A 459 2.65 19.63 -12.17
C ILE A 459 3.20 19.45 -10.74
N VAL A 460 2.68 18.47 -10.00
CA VAL A 460 3.00 18.23 -8.58
C VAL A 460 4.36 17.56 -8.40
N ASP A 461 4.72 16.59 -9.25
CA ASP A 461 6.04 15.93 -9.30
C ASP A 461 7.20 16.92 -9.50
N ARG A 462 6.90 18.19 -9.81
CA ARG A 462 7.87 19.23 -10.17
C ARG A 462 7.64 20.58 -9.48
N GLY A 463 6.75 20.67 -8.50
CA GLY A 463 6.31 21.95 -7.90
C GLY A 463 6.05 21.85 -6.40
N CYS A 464 6.57 22.85 -5.66
CA CYS A 464 6.62 22.87 -4.19
C CYS A 464 5.22 22.89 -3.53
N PRO A 465 5.07 22.31 -2.32
CA PRO A 465 3.80 22.11 -1.63
C PRO A 465 3.13 23.38 -1.07
N HIS A 466 1.87 23.67 -1.37
CA HIS A 466 1.15 24.83 -0.81
C HIS A 466 -0.02 24.43 0.09
N GLU A 467 -0.22 25.15 1.20
CA GLU A 467 -1.31 24.92 2.15
C GLU A 467 -2.66 25.47 1.63
N ALA A 468 -3.75 24.76 1.92
CA ALA A 468 -5.11 25.16 1.59
C ALA A 468 -5.76 25.95 2.74
N CYS A 469 -5.90 27.28 2.61
CA CYS A 469 -6.58 28.09 3.62
C CYS A 469 -7.76 28.88 3.03
N THR A 470 -9.00 28.42 3.20
CA THR A 470 -10.19 29.12 2.67
C THR A 470 -10.43 30.46 3.37
N HIS A 471 -10.23 31.58 2.66
CA HIS A 471 -10.60 32.90 3.14
C HIS A 471 -11.95 33.34 2.57
N TYR A 472 -12.96 33.47 3.43
CA TYR A 472 -14.24 34.09 3.11
C TYR A 472 -14.10 35.61 3.24
N ASP A 473 -13.62 36.28 2.19
CA ASP A 473 -13.78 37.73 2.11
C ASP A 473 -13.95 38.20 0.66
N LYS A 474 -15.22 38.25 0.22
CA LYS A 474 -15.78 39.31 -0.64
C LYS A 474 -17.28 39.13 -0.83
N GLN A 475 -18.04 40.16 -0.43
CA GLN A 475 -19.48 40.32 -0.61
C GLN A 475 -19.86 40.64 -2.08
N ASP A 476 -19.44 39.83 -3.05
CA ASP A 476 -20.00 39.94 -4.40
C ASP A 476 -21.14 38.94 -4.55
N GLY A 477 -22.37 39.46 -4.54
CA GLY A 477 -23.65 38.71 -4.69
C GLY A 477 -23.85 38.06 -6.06
N SER A 478 -22.78 37.70 -6.76
CA SER A 478 -22.81 36.88 -7.96
C SER A 478 -22.77 35.41 -7.55
N VAL A 479 -23.95 34.76 -7.57
CA VAL A 479 -24.11 33.30 -7.45
C VAL A 479 -23.57 32.63 -8.71
N GLY A 480 -22.24 32.68 -8.89
CA GLY A 480 -21.53 32.05 -9.98
C GLY A 480 -21.02 30.69 -9.53
N PHE A 481 -21.51 29.62 -10.17
CA PHE A 481 -21.04 28.24 -9.99
C PHE A 481 -19.50 28.17 -10.05
N SER A 482 -18.85 27.67 -8.99
CA SER A 482 -17.40 27.53 -8.89
C SER A 482 -17.01 26.07 -8.71
N LEU A 483 -16.08 25.59 -9.54
CA LEU A 483 -15.33 24.37 -9.28
C LEU A 483 -14.10 24.77 -8.44
N HIS A 484 -14.11 24.42 -7.16
CA HIS A 484 -12.98 24.68 -6.27
C HIS A 484 -11.93 23.59 -6.45
N LEU A 485 -10.94 23.84 -7.32
CA LEU A 485 -9.73 23.04 -7.39
C LEU A 485 -8.74 23.60 -6.37
N THR A 486 -8.60 22.92 -5.23
CA THR A 486 -7.54 23.20 -4.28
C THR A 486 -6.37 22.31 -4.63
N LEU A 487 -5.31 22.88 -5.21
CA LEU A 487 -4.08 22.13 -5.50
C LEU A 487 -3.18 22.01 -4.25
N GLY A 488 -3.75 22.09 -3.05
CA GLY A 488 -2.95 22.19 -1.83
C GLY A 488 -2.23 20.90 -1.51
N VAL A 489 -0.92 20.96 -1.31
CA VAL A 489 -0.19 19.91 -0.63
C VAL A 489 -0.09 20.36 0.82
N GLU A 490 -0.84 19.68 1.69
CA GLU A 490 -0.72 19.84 3.14
C GLU A 490 0.76 19.66 3.52
N VAL A 491 1.31 20.63 4.25
CA VAL A 491 2.69 20.49 4.74
C VAL A 491 2.64 19.42 5.81
N GLU A 492 3.14 18.25 5.47
CA GLU A 492 3.08 17.14 6.38
C GLU A 492 4.00 17.35 7.60
N PRO A 493 3.64 16.86 8.79
CA PRO A 493 4.34 17.17 10.03
C PRO A 493 5.88 16.99 10.01
N PRO A 494 6.47 15.97 9.35
CA PRO A 494 7.92 15.85 9.25
C PRO A 494 8.59 17.01 8.51
N PHE A 495 7.87 17.67 7.60
CA PHE A 495 8.38 18.71 6.71
C PHE A 495 7.94 20.13 7.09
N GLU A 496 7.24 20.26 8.20
CA GLU A 496 7.13 21.53 8.92
C GLU A 496 8.42 21.83 9.69
N TRP A 497 8.58 23.07 10.14
CA TRP A 497 9.68 23.43 11.03
C TRP A 497 9.64 22.69 12.37
N GLU A 498 8.45 22.30 12.86
CA GLU A 498 8.28 21.42 14.01
C GLU A 498 8.96 20.06 13.78
N GLY A 499 8.69 19.43 12.64
CA GLY A 499 9.36 18.19 12.22
C GLY A 499 10.88 18.36 12.14
N PHE A 500 11.36 19.45 11.56
CA PHE A 500 12.79 19.74 11.50
C PHE A 500 13.43 19.89 12.90
N MET A 501 12.72 20.49 13.87
CA MET A 501 13.19 20.57 15.27
C MET A 501 13.23 19.21 15.97
N HIS A 502 12.25 18.34 15.71
CA HIS A 502 12.27 16.96 16.22
C HIS A 502 13.42 16.15 15.64
N MET A 503 13.67 16.28 14.34
CA MET A 503 14.84 15.71 13.68
C MET A 503 16.14 16.22 14.30
N ALA A 504 16.19 17.52 14.61
CA ALA A 504 17.35 18.14 15.21
C ALA A 504 17.68 17.57 16.59
N LEU A 505 16.66 17.42 17.44
CA LEU A 505 16.79 16.78 18.75
C LEU A 505 17.23 15.32 18.63
N PHE A 506 16.63 14.58 17.69
CA PHE A 506 16.98 13.20 17.42
C PHE A 506 18.45 13.05 16.99
N CYS A 507 18.91 13.87 16.04
CA CYS A 507 20.28 13.85 15.54
C CYS A 507 21.29 14.20 16.65
N TRP A 508 21.02 15.25 17.43
CA TRP A 508 21.86 15.63 18.56
C TRP A 508 21.92 14.54 19.63
N ASN A 509 20.78 13.94 20.00
CA ASN A 509 20.76 12.88 21.00
C ASN A 509 21.62 11.67 20.56
N ARG A 510 21.64 11.34 19.27
CA ARG A 510 22.48 10.27 18.72
C ARG A 510 23.98 10.59 18.79
N THR A 511 24.39 11.83 18.54
CA THR A 511 25.82 12.20 18.59
C THR A 511 26.37 12.22 20.01
N GLN A 512 25.52 12.47 21.01
CA GLN A 512 25.92 12.43 22.42
C GLN A 512 26.11 11.01 22.98
N HIS A 513 25.48 10.00 22.38
CA HIS A 513 25.40 8.64 22.93
C HIS A 513 26.28 7.61 22.20
N HIS A 514 27.60 7.86 22.13
CA HIS A 514 28.57 6.81 21.77
C HIS A 514 28.72 5.71 22.86
N SER A 515 28.11 5.90 24.03
CA SER A 515 27.91 4.88 25.07
C SER A 515 26.52 5.06 25.69
N HIS A 516 25.57 4.19 25.39
CA HIS A 516 24.18 4.31 25.86
C HIS A 516 24.11 4.31 27.40
N PRO A 517 23.41 5.29 28.01
CA PRO A 517 23.12 5.22 29.43
C PRO A 517 22.15 4.06 29.67
N SER A 518 22.56 3.08 30.47
CA SER A 518 21.73 1.93 30.75
C SER A 518 20.39 2.37 31.37
N LEU A 519 19.27 1.95 30.76
CA LEU A 519 17.92 2.01 31.35
C LEU A 519 17.82 1.28 32.70
N LYS A 520 18.84 0.52 33.09
CA LYS A 520 18.99 -0.08 34.43
C LYS A 520 19.46 0.91 35.50
N SER A 521 19.84 2.14 35.12
CA SER A 521 20.31 3.19 36.04
C SER A 521 19.33 4.35 36.11
N LEU A 522 19.14 4.93 37.30
CA LEU A 522 18.30 6.12 37.49
C LEU A 522 18.76 7.30 36.61
N SER A 523 20.07 7.51 36.50
CA SER A 523 20.63 8.55 35.63
C SER A 523 20.31 8.31 34.14
N GLY A 524 20.22 7.06 33.70
CA GLY A 524 19.82 6.73 32.33
C GLY A 524 18.34 6.98 32.08
N ILE A 525 17.48 6.53 32.99
CA ILE A 525 16.03 6.81 32.97
C ILE A 525 15.77 8.32 32.89
N LEU A 526 16.42 9.11 33.76
CA LEU A 526 16.23 10.56 33.79
C LEU A 526 16.68 11.25 32.50
N ASN A 527 17.81 10.83 31.89
CA ASN A 527 18.27 11.41 30.62
C ASN A 527 17.34 11.05 29.45
N VAL A 528 17.01 9.76 29.29
CA VAL A 528 16.16 9.28 28.19
C VAL A 528 14.78 9.95 28.22
N MET A 529 14.16 10.01 29.40
CA MET A 529 12.86 10.68 29.55
C MET A 529 12.95 12.20 29.41
N SER A 530 14.07 12.83 29.77
CA SER A 530 14.27 14.25 29.53
C SER A 530 14.28 14.57 28.04
N THR A 531 14.99 13.78 27.23
CA THR A 531 14.99 13.92 25.76
C THR A 531 13.58 13.70 25.19
N ARG A 532 12.87 12.66 25.65
CA ARG A 532 11.48 12.40 25.21
C ARG A 532 10.52 13.52 25.57
N LEU A 533 10.59 14.06 26.79
CA LEU A 533 9.78 15.22 27.19
C LEU A 533 10.14 16.47 26.38
N LEU A 534 11.38 16.61 25.93
CA LEU A 534 11.77 17.74 25.09
C LEU A 534 11.12 17.68 23.70
N HIS A 535 10.87 16.49 23.14
CA HIS A 535 9.98 16.37 21.98
C HIS A 535 8.57 16.89 22.28
N ILE A 536 7.97 16.50 23.41
CA ILE A 536 6.64 17.02 23.78
C ILE A 536 6.65 18.55 23.93
N VAL A 537 7.71 19.13 24.50
CA VAL A 537 7.86 20.59 24.60
C VAL A 537 7.93 21.25 23.22
N ILE A 538 8.64 20.66 22.25
CA ILE A 538 8.69 21.16 20.86
C ILE A 538 7.27 21.23 20.27
N GLY A 539 6.48 20.15 20.37
CA GLY A 539 5.09 20.14 19.86
C GLY A 539 4.16 21.10 20.61
N LEU A 540 4.32 21.24 21.94
CA LEU A 540 3.58 22.24 22.71
C LEU A 540 3.90 23.68 22.27
N ILE A 541 5.18 23.96 21.99
CA ILE A 541 5.59 25.27 21.46
C ILE A 541 5.01 25.47 20.06
N GLY A 542 5.05 24.45 19.20
CA GLY A 542 4.54 24.55 17.83
C GLY A 542 3.04 24.80 17.73
N ASN A 543 2.25 24.24 18.65
CA ASN A 543 0.83 24.56 18.81
C ASN A 543 0.58 26.04 19.14
N SER A 544 1.54 26.73 19.75
CA SER A 544 1.41 28.14 20.17
C SER A 544 2.11 29.16 19.26
N ASP A 545 3.15 28.74 18.53
CA ASP A 545 3.94 29.60 17.65
C ASP A 545 3.76 29.13 16.19
N PRO A 546 3.03 29.89 15.36
CA PRO A 546 2.81 29.54 13.95
C PRO A 546 4.10 29.33 13.15
N ALA A 547 5.25 29.85 13.59
CA ALA A 547 6.52 29.66 12.88
C ALA A 547 6.94 28.18 12.79
N PHE A 548 6.52 27.35 13.75
CA PHE A 548 6.80 25.90 13.76
C PHE A 548 5.97 25.14 12.72
N ARG A 549 4.77 25.63 12.39
CA ARG A 549 3.86 25.00 11.41
C ARG A 549 4.14 25.41 9.97
N LYS A 550 5.13 26.28 9.76
CA LYS A 550 5.56 26.69 8.42
C LYS A 550 6.31 25.56 7.73
N ALA A 551 6.18 25.47 6.42
CA ALA A 551 6.98 24.56 5.59
C ALA A 551 8.49 24.79 5.79
N CYS A 552 9.22 23.71 6.01
CA CYS A 552 10.67 23.68 6.10
C CYS A 552 11.27 23.36 4.72
N LEU A 553 11.84 24.38 4.07
CA LEU A 553 12.34 24.31 2.70
C LEU A 553 13.83 23.90 2.62
N VAL A 554 14.38 23.35 3.69
CA VAL A 554 15.80 22.93 3.78
C VAL A 554 16.17 21.90 2.71
N ALA A 555 15.24 21.01 2.34
CA ALA A 555 15.45 20.03 1.27
C ALA A 555 15.33 20.63 -0.15
N ALA A 556 14.52 21.68 -0.32
CA ALA A 556 14.33 22.36 -1.60
C ALA A 556 15.55 23.19 -2.04
N ALA A 557 16.39 23.63 -1.08
CA ALA A 557 17.55 24.49 -1.31
C ALA A 557 18.73 23.83 -2.04
N SER A 558 18.67 22.55 -2.45
CA SER A 558 19.76 21.87 -3.18
C SER A 558 19.65 21.91 -4.72
N SER A 559 18.51 22.33 -5.29
CA SER A 559 18.24 22.13 -6.72
C SER A 559 18.75 23.25 -7.66
N GLN A 560 19.08 24.46 -7.16
CA GLN A 560 19.36 25.62 -8.04
C GLN A 560 20.71 26.30 -7.77
N SER A 561 21.68 26.18 -8.69
CA SER A 561 23.08 26.51 -8.43
C SER A 561 23.43 28.00 -8.17
N ASN A 562 22.49 28.95 -8.27
CA ASN A 562 22.76 30.39 -8.05
C ASN A 562 21.85 31.10 -7.01
N THR A 563 20.67 30.54 -6.67
CA THR A 563 19.71 31.10 -5.68
C THR A 563 19.94 30.57 -4.25
N ASN A 564 20.81 29.56 -4.09
CA ASN A 564 21.01 28.81 -2.85
C ASN A 564 21.49 29.61 -1.64
N SER A 565 22.22 30.72 -1.81
CA SER A 565 22.80 31.45 -0.67
C SER A 565 21.76 32.21 0.16
N TRP A 566 20.75 32.81 -0.49
CA TRP A 566 19.72 33.57 0.20
C TRP A 566 18.72 32.67 0.92
N LEU A 567 18.25 31.61 0.24
CA LEU A 567 17.27 30.69 0.82
C LEU A 567 17.88 29.96 2.02
N ASP A 568 19.11 29.45 1.89
CA ASP A 568 19.83 28.82 3.02
C ASP A 568 20.00 29.79 4.20
N GLN A 569 20.36 31.06 3.93
CA GLN A 569 20.46 32.07 4.99
C GLN A 569 19.11 32.33 5.69
N CYS A 570 18.01 32.35 4.94
CA CYS A 570 16.66 32.46 5.50
C CYS A 570 16.31 31.24 6.36
N GLN A 571 16.57 30.02 5.89
CA GLN A 571 16.34 28.79 6.67
C GLN A 571 17.18 28.78 7.96
N ARG A 572 18.47 29.14 7.91
CA ARG A 572 19.33 29.26 9.10
C ARG A 572 18.84 30.30 10.11
N THR A 573 18.27 31.40 9.62
CA THR A 573 17.70 32.45 10.47
C THR A 573 16.47 31.94 11.20
N ILE A 574 15.58 31.22 10.51
CA ILE A 574 14.40 30.59 11.14
C ILE A 574 14.85 29.53 12.14
N PHE A 575 15.76 28.64 11.76
CA PHE A 575 16.34 27.64 12.67
C PHE A 575 16.87 28.27 13.97
N SER A 576 17.67 29.34 13.84
CA SER A 576 18.20 30.07 15.00
C SER A 576 17.11 30.70 15.86
N TYR A 577 16.05 31.24 15.25
CA TYR A 577 14.89 31.75 15.97
C TYR A 577 14.18 30.64 16.77
N LEU A 578 13.94 29.48 16.15
CA LEU A 578 13.24 28.35 16.78
C LEU A 578 14.06 27.76 17.94
N ILE A 579 15.37 27.58 17.78
CA ILE A 579 16.26 27.13 18.86
C ILE A 579 16.25 28.13 20.04
N ASN A 580 16.31 29.43 19.76
CA ASN A 580 16.19 30.46 20.79
C ASN A 580 14.82 30.42 21.49
N LYS A 581 13.75 30.11 20.76
CA LYS A 581 12.40 29.96 21.30
C LYS A 581 12.33 28.76 22.27
N ILE A 582 12.82 27.60 21.86
CA ILE A 582 12.89 26.38 22.71
C ILE A 582 13.73 26.62 23.98
N SER A 583 14.86 27.32 23.83
CA SER A 583 15.74 27.65 24.96
C SER A 583 15.05 28.49 26.03
N ARG A 584 14.24 29.49 25.62
CA ARG A 584 13.55 30.43 26.53
C ARG A 584 12.28 29.89 27.17
N GLU A 585 11.54 29.02 26.49
CA GLU A 585 10.26 28.50 26.98
C GLU A 585 10.45 27.44 28.09
N LEU A 586 9.68 27.55 29.18
CA LEU A 586 9.77 26.68 30.36
C LEU A 586 8.49 25.84 30.49
N ARG A 587 8.31 24.84 29.62
CA ARG A 587 7.10 24.02 29.54
C ARG A 587 7.23 22.61 30.14
N PHE A 588 8.16 22.42 31.07
CA PHE A 588 8.40 21.12 31.71
C PHE A 588 7.13 20.54 32.37
N GLN A 589 6.42 21.36 33.15
CA GLN A 589 5.21 20.92 33.85
C GLN A 589 4.04 20.60 32.91
N GLU A 590 3.94 21.33 31.80
CA GLU A 590 2.92 21.08 30.77
C GLU A 590 3.22 19.78 30.02
N ALA A 591 4.48 19.54 29.66
CA ALA A 591 4.90 18.31 29.00
C ALA A 591 4.65 17.07 29.88
N LEU A 592 4.94 17.15 31.18
CA LEU A 592 4.62 16.07 32.13
C LEU A 592 3.12 15.75 32.16
N LYS A 593 2.26 16.78 32.26
CA LYS A 593 0.81 16.60 32.26
C LYS A 593 0.29 16.02 30.94
N SER A 594 0.91 16.38 29.82
CA SER A 594 0.55 15.83 28.50
C SER A 594 0.81 14.32 28.44
N VAL A 595 1.98 13.87 28.93
CA VAL A 595 2.33 12.44 28.98
C VAL A 595 1.42 11.69 29.95
N GLU A 596 1.16 12.26 31.12
CA GLU A 596 0.23 11.69 32.11
C GLU A 596 -1.18 11.49 31.53
N ALA A 597 -1.72 12.51 30.87
CA ALA A 597 -3.05 12.45 30.23
C ALA A 597 -3.11 11.39 29.10
N ALA A 598 -2.06 11.25 28.30
CA ALA A 598 -1.99 10.21 27.27
C ALA A 598 -1.96 8.81 27.88
N ILE A 599 -1.16 8.61 28.93
CA ILE A 599 -1.07 7.34 29.68
C ILE A 599 -2.44 6.96 30.29
N GLU A 600 -3.16 7.93 30.85
CA GLU A 600 -4.52 7.73 31.40
C GLU A 600 -5.54 7.33 30.33
N ARG A 601 -5.42 7.88 29.12
CA ARG A 601 -6.27 7.53 27.96
C ARG A 601 -5.85 6.26 27.25
N ASN A 602 -4.74 5.65 27.68
CA ASN A 602 -4.11 4.50 27.01
C ASN A 602 -3.72 4.81 25.56
N GLU A 603 -3.31 6.07 25.31
CA GLU A 603 -2.78 6.58 24.05
C GLU A 603 -1.25 6.58 24.10
N ASP A 604 -0.60 6.52 22.93
CA ASP A 604 0.85 6.68 22.83
C ASP A 604 1.21 8.18 22.85
N PRO A 605 1.90 8.69 23.88
CA PRO A 605 2.26 10.11 23.98
C PRO A 605 3.20 10.58 22.86
N PHE A 606 3.86 9.66 22.14
CA PHE A 606 4.84 9.98 21.09
C PHE A 606 4.33 9.64 19.69
N GLN A 607 3.02 9.40 19.51
CA GLN A 607 2.42 9.06 18.22
C GLN A 607 2.80 10.02 17.09
N GLN A 608 2.84 11.33 17.37
CA GLN A 608 3.10 12.41 16.39
C GLN A 608 4.53 12.40 15.81
N ILE A 609 5.45 11.69 16.45
CA ILE A 609 6.87 11.65 16.09
C ILE A 609 7.36 10.23 15.78
N LYS A 610 6.44 9.29 15.54
CA LYS A 610 6.77 7.89 15.20
C LYS A 610 7.66 7.77 13.98
N TRP A 611 7.51 8.65 13.00
CA TRP A 611 8.34 8.69 11.79
C TRP A 611 9.85 8.80 12.07
N LEU A 612 10.28 9.31 13.22
CA LEU A 612 11.70 9.34 13.60
C LEU A 612 12.32 7.93 13.70
N GLY A 613 11.50 6.91 14.00
CA GLY A 613 11.95 5.52 14.12
C GLY A 613 12.57 4.96 12.83
N TYR A 614 12.11 5.41 11.66
CA TYR A 614 12.62 4.92 10.36
C TYR A 614 14.04 5.37 10.04
N LEU A 615 14.57 6.37 10.74
CA LEU A 615 15.96 6.83 10.58
C LEU A 615 16.99 5.90 11.25
N ASN A 616 16.53 4.89 11.99
CA ASN A 616 17.38 3.91 12.64
C ASN A 616 17.68 2.68 11.76
N GLN A 617 16.76 2.27 10.86
CA GLN A 617 16.83 1.00 10.12
C GLN A 617 17.97 0.88 9.09
N GLU A 618 18.58 1.99 8.62
CA GLU A 618 19.53 1.93 7.49
C GLU A 618 21.00 1.65 7.83
N ARG A 619 21.40 1.68 9.11
CA ARG A 619 22.79 1.30 9.49
C ARG A 619 22.93 -0.16 9.91
N GLU A 620 21.88 -0.94 9.78
CA GLU A 620 21.83 -2.35 10.20
C GLU A 620 22.45 -3.32 9.19
N SER A 621 23.61 -2.95 8.63
CA SER A 621 24.46 -3.89 7.88
C SER A 621 25.81 -4.15 8.57
N VAL A 622 26.05 -3.54 9.73
CA VAL A 622 27.29 -3.73 10.50
C VAL A 622 26.93 -4.08 11.95
N GLU A 623 26.96 -5.38 12.21
CA GLU A 623 26.99 -6.02 13.54
C GLU A 623 25.69 -5.96 14.38
N GLY A 624 25.14 -7.14 14.68
CA GLY A 624 23.90 -7.35 15.41
C GLY A 624 23.95 -6.87 16.86
N HIS A 625 23.76 -5.56 17.05
CA HIS A 625 23.47 -4.95 18.33
C HIS A 625 22.01 -4.49 18.38
N ASP A 626 21.43 -4.66 19.56
CA ASP A 626 20.04 -4.46 19.98
C ASP A 626 19.65 -2.96 19.96
N TRP A 627 19.76 -2.29 18.81
CA TRP A 627 19.52 -0.83 18.67
C TRP A 627 18.03 -0.47 18.54
N ASP A 628 17.17 -1.46 18.27
CA ASP A 628 15.72 -1.29 18.07
C ASP A 628 14.96 -0.91 19.36
N LEU A 629 15.58 -1.08 20.54
CA LEU A 629 14.90 -1.06 21.83
C LEU A 629 14.61 0.36 22.40
N ASP A 630 15.30 1.42 21.94
CA ASP A 630 15.31 2.72 22.64
C ASP A 630 14.16 3.67 22.21
N TRP A 631 13.53 3.45 21.04
CA TRP A 631 12.32 4.18 20.61
C TRP A 631 11.05 3.33 20.72
N TYR A 632 11.16 2.02 20.44
CA TYR A 632 10.07 1.04 20.58
C TYR A 632 9.96 0.48 22.01
N VAL A 633 10.06 1.35 23.01
CA VAL A 633 9.72 0.98 24.39
C VAL A 633 8.21 0.81 24.44
N GLY A 634 7.73 -0.41 24.71
CA GLY A 634 6.30 -0.71 24.70
C GLY A 634 5.52 0.19 25.65
N SER A 635 4.24 0.45 25.37
CA SER A 635 3.38 1.34 26.17
C SER A 635 3.33 0.98 27.66
N THR A 636 3.59 -0.29 28.01
CA THR A 636 3.68 -0.76 29.40
C THR A 636 5.00 -0.34 30.07
N GLU A 637 6.12 -0.42 29.36
CA GLU A 637 7.43 0.00 29.86
C GLU A 637 7.53 1.54 29.99
N ILE A 638 6.86 2.30 29.11
CA ILE A 638 6.79 3.76 29.24
C ILE A 638 6.11 4.18 30.54
N LYS A 639 5.03 3.47 30.97
CA LYS A 639 4.34 3.77 32.22
C LYS A 639 5.26 3.57 33.44
N ASP A 640 6.02 2.48 33.44
CA ASP A 640 6.94 2.16 34.53
C ASP A 640 8.10 3.17 34.62
N ILE A 641 8.69 3.52 33.47
CA ILE A 641 9.77 4.53 33.40
C ILE A 641 9.24 5.91 33.81
N PHE A 642 8.03 6.28 33.36
CA PHE A 642 7.41 7.56 33.71
C PHE A 642 7.08 7.66 35.20
N ALA A 643 6.62 6.57 35.83
CA ALA A 643 6.38 6.54 37.27
C ALA A 643 7.65 6.86 38.07
N VAL A 644 8.78 6.25 37.72
CA VAL A 644 10.09 6.54 38.33
C VAL A 644 10.49 7.99 38.06
N TYR A 645 10.27 8.49 36.84
CA TYR A 645 10.59 9.88 36.49
C TYR A 645 9.82 10.90 37.34
N VAL A 646 8.53 10.65 37.59
CA VAL A 646 7.67 11.49 38.42
C VAL A 646 8.01 11.37 39.91
N GLU A 647 8.44 10.19 40.39
CA GLU A 647 8.93 10.02 41.76
C GLU A 647 10.11 10.94 42.08
N TYR A 648 11.03 11.10 41.13
CA TYR A 648 12.23 11.94 41.26
C TYR A 648 12.08 13.31 40.60
N LYS A 649 10.87 13.89 40.58
CA LYS A 649 10.52 15.10 39.83
C LYS A 649 11.51 16.27 39.93
N GLU A 650 11.99 16.63 41.13
CA GLU A 650 12.92 17.76 41.31
C GLU A 650 14.31 17.49 40.70
N MET A 651 14.75 16.23 40.71
CA MET A 651 15.97 15.81 40.04
C MET A 651 15.74 15.76 38.53
N ALA A 652 14.59 15.22 38.11
CA ALA A 652 14.17 15.11 36.73
C ALA A 652 14.06 16.48 36.05
N GLU A 653 13.53 17.50 36.73
CA GLU A 653 13.46 18.88 36.22
C GLU A 653 14.84 19.48 36.00
N ARG A 654 15.79 19.24 36.93
CA ARG A 654 17.17 19.69 36.77
C ARG A 654 17.88 19.01 35.60
N VAL A 655 17.71 17.70 35.45
CA VAL A 655 18.28 16.95 34.32
C VAL A 655 17.63 17.40 33.00
N PHE A 656 16.31 17.60 32.98
CA PHE A 656 15.61 18.12 31.82
C PHE A 656 16.14 19.48 31.38
N MET A 657 16.36 20.39 32.32
CA MET A 657 16.90 21.72 32.02
C MET A 657 18.34 21.66 31.51
N ASP A 658 19.17 20.74 32.03
CA ASP A 658 20.52 20.48 31.52
C ASP A 658 20.50 19.93 30.10
N VAL A 659 19.68 18.89 29.83
CA VAL A 659 19.49 18.30 28.50
C VAL A 659 19.01 19.36 27.50
N LYS A 660 17.98 20.14 27.86
CA LYS A 660 17.47 21.22 27.02
C LYS A 660 18.54 22.27 26.73
N SER A 661 19.30 22.68 27.74
CA SER A 661 20.36 23.68 27.58
C SER A 661 21.48 23.16 26.66
N LYS A 662 21.90 21.90 26.81
CA LYS A 662 22.92 21.30 25.94
C LYS A 662 22.43 21.19 24.51
N PHE A 663 21.22 20.68 24.31
CA PHE A 663 20.59 20.61 22.99
C PHE A 663 20.61 21.97 22.29
N CYS A 664 20.08 23.01 22.93
CA CYS A 664 20.00 24.34 22.31
C CYS A 664 21.37 24.98 22.02
N ASN A 665 22.44 24.59 22.72
CA ASN A 665 23.77 25.16 22.55
C ASN A 665 24.64 24.37 21.56
N GLU A 666 24.38 23.07 21.40
CA GLU A 666 25.25 22.15 20.67
C GLU A 666 24.67 21.69 19.34
N VAL A 667 23.36 21.83 19.12
CA VAL A 667 22.72 21.39 17.88
C VAL A 667 23.20 22.20 16.67
N SER A 668 23.60 21.50 15.61
CA SER A 668 24.10 22.09 14.36
C SER A 668 23.05 21.97 13.25
N TYR A 669 22.76 23.08 12.57
CA TYR A 669 21.87 23.08 11.41
C TYR A 669 22.37 22.14 10.29
N ASP A 670 23.69 22.09 10.09
CA ASP A 670 24.30 21.32 9.01
C ASP A 670 24.20 19.80 9.24
N ASP A 671 24.30 19.36 10.49
CA ASP A 671 24.19 17.94 10.86
C ASP A 671 22.76 17.40 10.66
N VAL A 672 21.77 18.26 10.88
CA VAL A 672 20.34 17.93 10.71
C VAL A 672 19.96 17.91 9.24
N THR A 673 20.50 18.84 8.46
CA THR A 673 20.21 18.99 7.02
C THR A 673 20.48 17.70 6.25
N ALA A 674 21.56 16.98 6.55
CA ALA A 674 21.89 15.72 5.87
C ALA A 674 20.84 14.63 6.12
N ASN A 675 20.43 14.42 7.37
CA ASN A 675 19.41 13.42 7.72
C ASN A 675 18.01 13.83 7.22
N TYR A 676 17.70 15.12 7.24
CA TYR A 676 16.45 15.66 6.71
C TYR A 676 16.32 15.46 5.19
N LYS A 677 17.41 15.66 4.43
CA LYS A 677 17.43 15.37 2.99
C LYS A 677 17.22 13.89 2.69
N LEU A 678 17.85 12.99 3.44
CA LEU A 678 17.63 11.55 3.30
C LEU A 678 16.17 11.16 3.57
N LEU A 679 15.54 11.73 4.61
CA LEU A 679 14.12 11.52 4.89
C LEU A 679 13.25 12.03 3.72
N HIS A 680 13.54 13.22 3.22
CA HIS A 680 12.82 13.82 2.10
C HIS A 680 12.92 12.98 0.83
N GLU A 681 14.11 12.45 0.49
CA GLU A 681 14.29 11.57 -0.67
C GLU A 681 13.45 10.28 -0.57
N LYS A 682 13.39 9.67 0.61
CA LYS A 682 12.53 8.49 0.83
C LYS A 682 11.06 8.83 0.69
N TYR A 683 10.67 9.94 1.28
CA TYR A 683 9.31 10.43 1.21
C TYR A 683 8.88 10.71 -0.23
N GLU A 684 9.69 11.44 -1.00
CA GLU A 684 9.46 11.70 -2.42
C GLU A 684 9.34 10.39 -3.21
N GLU A 685 10.22 9.42 -2.95
CA GLU A 685 10.16 8.11 -3.60
C GLU A 685 8.84 7.39 -3.29
N VAL A 686 8.41 7.34 -2.03
CA VAL A 686 7.16 6.67 -1.63
C VAL A 686 5.94 7.38 -2.22
N ARG A 687 5.93 8.72 -2.21
CA ARG A 687 4.83 9.49 -2.83
C ARG A 687 4.80 9.32 -4.34
N LYS A 688 5.94 9.24 -5.00
CA LYS A 688 6.04 8.91 -6.43
C LYS A 688 5.53 7.50 -6.71
N GLN A 689 5.90 6.52 -5.89
CA GLN A 689 5.42 5.14 -5.99
C GLN A 689 3.90 5.05 -5.79
N TYR A 690 3.36 5.77 -4.80
CA TYR A 690 1.93 5.87 -4.57
C TYR A 690 1.21 6.49 -5.77
N MET A 691 1.70 7.63 -6.26
CA MET A 691 1.17 8.32 -7.43
C MET A 691 1.17 7.42 -8.67
N ASN A 692 2.27 6.72 -8.95
CA ASN A 692 2.36 5.75 -10.03
C ASN A 692 1.35 4.60 -9.87
N GLY A 693 1.21 4.09 -8.64
CA GLY A 693 0.22 3.08 -8.28
C GLY A 693 -1.20 3.52 -8.63
N MET A 694 -1.60 4.68 -8.11
CA MET A 694 -2.93 5.25 -8.31
C MET A 694 -3.23 5.58 -9.78
N LEU A 695 -2.32 6.26 -10.46
CA LEU A 695 -2.48 6.60 -11.89
C LEU A 695 -2.65 5.35 -12.76
N SER A 696 -1.98 4.25 -12.40
CA SER A 696 -2.10 2.97 -13.13
C SER A 696 -3.50 2.35 -13.00
N LEU A 697 -4.18 2.60 -11.88
CA LEU A 697 -5.56 2.15 -11.63
C LEU A 697 -6.61 3.08 -12.29
N HIS A 698 -6.27 4.36 -12.47
CA HIS A 698 -7.13 5.36 -13.14
C HIS A 698 -6.99 5.38 -14.66
N SER A 699 -5.89 4.86 -15.22
CA SER A 699 -5.64 4.79 -16.67
C SER A 699 -6.51 3.70 -17.34
N ILE A 700 -7.82 3.90 -17.36
CA ILE A 700 -8.85 2.98 -17.88
C ILE A 700 -9.10 3.16 -19.38
#